data_AF-A0A4Y9YXD8-F1
#
_entry.id   AF-A0A4Y9YXD8-F1
#
_cell.length_a   1.000
_cell.length_b   1.000
_cell.length_c   1.000
_cell.angle_alpha   90.00
_cell.angle_beta   90.00
_cell.angle_gamma   90.00
#
_symmetry.space_group_name_H-M   'P 1'
#
loop_
_entity.id
_entity.type
_entity.pdbx_description
1 polymer ?
#
loop_
_entity_poly.entity_id
_entity_poly.type
_entity_poly.pdbx_seq_one_letter_code
_entity_poly.pdbx_strand_id
1 'polypeptide(L)'
;MKAYWESNNLVETSTDQNVLSKFAVSSTPEEWARSGVARKLFDQGRYSEAARAFERGNQYREAAVAKAYQLRVQARQKHGKHKEQREAYLAAAAAFIECAQVALLSTERRLYYRIAAECYVIVKMHKQAAKAFFEAGMYDLAAIHYVDGNLLDNAVAIIEQYPIEDIRLAERVRNLARFTYLKEHRHSDVEKVFHSHEELAEFAVDHDLENAHAAFVESKQSYFKAAELYLQEGQKFKAAELFMKDKENPESAIRAKDSLFDLLWSNMSFGISTFSSDAQSTIEDVLGMMHLVRSRTKAFSSSDRTTMDMFEAIYIADWPQLRSLALSLREAHCMDPRVILSLDHLFDDDDLSQIERDTDEQLISSLQLFTQYVNEMRKIIEHPTPWTSSTVQRVFNVSKSDDDHVRLHPGTALRSQHAQGNSDLAIQNGELYLSNTEFLNCLRSYLSSRLHQRIVDENELMKRVRVTDPCFKVLLSGQCRKPGCTLVHKLDDSWYARRVRFRLQQIIILDALQELPKPFGSVREERLEQRRSWLDRLDDALGTLMFKMPTIASLDVTQIPEAPIAFLVVKRWTSETLFDLRPALPNSRFGFLTNFAKASFLGMFIDREMVFSHFDRIPCLQWLGRWHPQLTIWRAPQECSTNVLWSWIDFLRGASDRRDFLLGASFLQYVVQHRVPINLGLLCRMVQRLCTLFSMAYNYQQRRSMHNVILPRSWVLELWQDFNNVKEKPCRSFKMLVDPIRELMLQLHTVEPVVDSRGLTINDWLHYASRDLPWPVVSDASIASLCQSLSLLGLNIRDDGLRSGIVNAIASVVYHGSDRHPQGPPDSYRPYFAARRWSDLAHAVQSDSTSSFNKLIRFHSDAVAQPLVELPGLHRLVYNRLDDIPNLLDPGHQFQRLKEIVKPFTGNASVSAAGTTVPNTAHIKIENDSSADSAAHPIKEDDTVDVDIDADEPPYAHFAANRATGISDSQEQAARRIQKAARQMLRRMKARPQNGRAAALQRLFRTCKAESEHLAKVSYRAIYLGPLPHLLLCLEWMLNKLKEVKAHAKRKSDQLNLQELTEAMERQTRMNAIRKKVEQYRELVEATSSFHKRCDTNELRRVASEVYALMTSDEFDLPESEQIGGDLKIVWKGIVKEKVSRRPFLNTEDL
;
A
#
# COMPACT_ATOMS: atom_id res chain seq x y z
N MET A 1 -104.60 6.79 -27.08
CA MET A 1 -105.37 7.79 -26.30
C MET A 1 -105.32 9.19 -26.91
N LYS A 2 -104.16 9.84 -27.09
CA LYS A 2 -104.09 11.21 -27.67
C LYS A 2 -104.86 11.40 -28.99
N ALA A 3 -104.70 10.49 -29.95
CA ALA A 3 -105.45 10.51 -31.22
C ALA A 3 -106.98 10.31 -31.07
N TYR A 4 -107.43 9.61 -30.01
CA TYR A 4 -108.86 9.47 -29.69
C TYR A 4 -109.46 10.78 -29.16
N TRP A 5 -108.64 11.62 -28.53
CA TRP A 5 -109.10 12.86 -27.90
C TRP A 5 -109.07 14.02 -28.91
N GLU A 6 -108.10 14.01 -29.83
CA GLU A 6 -108.02 14.93 -30.98
C GLU A 6 -109.14 14.66 -32.00
N SER A 7 -109.50 13.39 -32.27
CA SER A 7 -110.59 13.04 -33.22
C SER A 7 -112.00 13.33 -32.71
N ASN A 8 -112.17 13.53 -31.39
CA ASN A 8 -113.44 13.91 -30.79
C ASN A 8 -113.54 15.42 -30.48
N ASN A 9 -112.59 16.25 -30.93
CA ASN A 9 -112.51 17.69 -30.60
C ASN A 9 -112.52 17.99 -29.09
N LEU A 10 -112.02 17.08 -28.25
CA LEU A 10 -112.05 17.24 -26.79
C LEU A 10 -110.79 17.91 -26.24
N VAL A 11 -109.77 18.16 -27.08
CA VAL A 11 -108.53 18.85 -26.68
C VAL A 11 -107.93 19.63 -27.85
N GLU A 12 -107.56 20.90 -27.62
CA GLU A 12 -106.68 21.67 -28.52
C GLU A 12 -105.22 21.53 -28.06
N THR A 13 -104.35 21.08 -28.96
CA THR A 13 -102.90 21.02 -28.74
C THR A 13 -102.21 22.23 -29.39
N SER A 14 -102.01 23.29 -28.60
CA SER A 14 -101.23 24.47 -29.01
C SER A 14 -99.79 24.40 -28.49
N THR A 15 -98.83 24.66 -29.38
CA THR A 15 -97.37 24.65 -29.14
C THR A 15 -96.81 26.00 -28.66
N ASP A 16 -97.66 27.00 -28.39
CA ASP A 16 -97.21 28.34 -28.02
C ASP A 16 -97.17 28.57 -26.49
N GLN A 17 -95.96 28.71 -25.94
CA GLN A 17 -95.71 29.00 -24.52
C GLN A 17 -96.32 30.33 -24.03
N ASN A 18 -96.81 31.20 -24.92
CA ASN A 18 -97.33 32.52 -24.55
C ASN A 18 -98.75 32.51 -23.96
N VAL A 19 -99.52 31.42 -24.08
CA VAL A 19 -100.91 31.37 -23.56
C VAL A 19 -100.98 31.04 -22.06
N LEU A 20 -99.95 30.39 -21.49
CA LEU A 20 -99.87 30.07 -20.05
C LEU A 20 -99.62 31.30 -19.14
N SER A 21 -99.28 32.46 -19.72
CA SER A 21 -99.06 33.70 -18.96
C SER A 21 -100.36 34.40 -18.50
N LYS A 22 -101.52 34.03 -19.06
CA LYS A 22 -102.80 34.71 -18.80
C LYS A 22 -103.58 34.22 -17.57
N PHE A 23 -103.08 33.19 -16.86
CA PHE A 23 -103.72 32.62 -15.67
C PHE A 23 -103.03 32.97 -14.33
N ALA A 24 -101.95 33.75 -14.34
CA ALA A 24 -101.28 34.18 -13.12
C ALA A 24 -101.75 35.59 -12.73
N VAL A 25 -102.49 35.71 -11.63
CA VAL A 25 -102.69 37.00 -10.96
C VAL A 25 -101.31 37.54 -10.59
N SER A 26 -100.94 38.70 -11.13
CA SER A 26 -99.65 39.33 -10.89
C SER A 26 -99.58 39.85 -9.46
N SER A 27 -99.12 39.01 -8.52
CA SER A 27 -98.83 39.45 -7.15
C SER A 27 -97.83 40.59 -7.16
N THR A 28 -98.05 41.60 -6.33
CA THR A 28 -97.20 42.81 -6.28
C THR A 28 -95.82 42.48 -5.71
N PRO A 29 -94.79 43.29 -5.99
CA PRO A 29 -93.46 43.10 -5.40
C PRO A 29 -93.50 43.05 -3.86
N GLU A 30 -94.39 43.82 -3.21
CA GLU A 30 -94.54 43.78 -1.75
C GLU A 30 -95.14 42.44 -1.25
N GLU A 31 -96.04 41.81 -2.01
CA GLU A 31 -96.62 40.51 -1.67
C GLU A 31 -95.59 39.37 -1.77
N TRP A 32 -94.75 39.38 -2.82
CA TRP A 32 -93.65 38.43 -2.95
C TRP A 32 -92.65 38.56 -1.80
N ALA A 33 -92.28 39.79 -1.42
CA ALA A 33 -91.37 40.06 -0.31
C ALA A 33 -91.91 39.61 1.06
N ARG A 34 -93.23 39.70 1.30
CA ARG A 34 -93.88 39.31 2.57
C ARG A 34 -94.26 37.83 2.67
N SER A 35 -94.54 37.17 1.55
CA SER A 35 -95.03 35.78 1.52
C SER A 35 -94.10 34.74 2.16
N GLY A 36 -92.81 35.07 2.33
CA GLY A 36 -91.79 34.16 2.83
C GLY A 36 -91.49 32.97 1.92
N VAL A 37 -92.16 32.87 0.76
CA VAL A 37 -92.03 31.76 -0.20
C VAL A 37 -90.62 31.70 -0.77
N ALA A 38 -90.04 32.85 -1.11
CA ALA A 38 -88.66 32.93 -1.62
C ALA A 38 -87.63 32.42 -0.59
N ARG A 39 -87.81 32.74 0.70
CA ARG A 39 -86.96 32.23 1.80
C ARG A 39 -87.15 30.73 2.01
N LYS A 40 -88.40 30.23 2.02
CA LYS A 40 -88.68 28.79 2.09
C LYS A 40 -88.04 28.02 0.92
N LEU A 41 -88.10 28.56 -0.29
CA LEU A 41 -87.45 27.96 -1.46
C LEU A 41 -85.92 27.97 -1.35
N PHE A 42 -85.35 29.05 -0.80
CA PHE A 42 -83.92 29.15 -0.52
C PHE A 42 -83.47 28.12 0.54
N ASP A 43 -84.23 27.98 1.63
CA ASP A 43 -83.95 27.03 2.71
C ASP A 43 -84.10 25.57 2.25
N GLN A 44 -84.99 25.32 1.28
CA GLN A 44 -85.16 24.01 0.62
C GLN A 44 -84.09 23.71 -0.44
N GLY A 45 -83.12 24.60 -0.67
CA GLY A 45 -82.06 24.43 -1.66
C GLY A 45 -82.49 24.65 -3.11
N ARG A 46 -83.70 25.15 -3.37
CA ARG A 46 -84.23 25.48 -4.71
C ARG A 46 -83.80 26.88 -5.14
N TYR A 47 -82.49 27.10 -5.20
CA TYR A 47 -81.88 28.43 -5.35
C TYR A 47 -82.26 29.19 -6.63
N SER A 48 -82.48 28.49 -7.76
CA SER A 48 -82.87 29.12 -9.03
C SER A 48 -84.28 29.72 -8.99
N GLU A 49 -85.21 29.04 -8.32
CA GLU A 49 -86.57 29.50 -8.13
C GLU A 49 -86.64 30.57 -7.05
N ALA A 50 -85.86 30.42 -5.99
CA ALA A 50 -85.69 31.44 -4.97
C ALA A 50 -85.16 32.75 -5.55
N ALA A 51 -84.14 32.71 -6.42
CA ALA A 51 -83.60 33.90 -7.08
C ALA A 51 -84.65 34.67 -7.89
N ARG A 52 -85.45 33.96 -8.72
CA ARG A 52 -86.55 34.58 -9.49
C ARG A 52 -87.65 35.14 -8.59
N ALA A 53 -87.95 34.46 -7.48
CA ALA A 53 -88.94 34.93 -6.51
C ALA A 53 -88.46 36.19 -5.77
N PHE A 54 -87.17 36.28 -5.42
CA PHE A 54 -86.56 37.48 -4.85
C PHE A 54 -86.50 38.64 -5.84
N GLU A 55 -86.20 38.40 -7.13
CA GLU A 55 -86.24 39.43 -8.18
C GLU A 55 -87.64 40.02 -8.37
N ARG A 56 -88.67 39.17 -8.37
CA ARG A 56 -90.08 39.61 -8.45
C ARG A 56 -90.51 40.43 -7.23
N GLY A 57 -89.88 40.20 -6.08
CA GLY A 57 -90.08 40.98 -4.85
C GLY A 57 -89.19 42.23 -4.72
N ASN A 58 -88.44 42.63 -5.76
CA ASN A 58 -87.43 43.69 -5.73
C ASN A 58 -86.34 43.51 -4.63
N GLN A 59 -86.15 42.28 -4.14
CA GLN A 59 -85.12 41.90 -3.18
C GLN A 59 -83.85 41.48 -3.91
N TYR A 60 -83.23 42.43 -4.63
CA TYR A 60 -82.11 42.16 -5.54
C TYR A 60 -80.86 41.59 -4.83
N ARG A 61 -80.65 41.95 -3.56
CA ARG A 61 -79.53 41.45 -2.76
C ARG A 61 -79.71 39.95 -2.46
N GLU A 62 -80.88 39.55 -1.98
CA GLU A 62 -81.24 38.16 -1.70
C GLU A 62 -81.29 37.33 -2.99
N ALA A 63 -81.71 37.93 -4.11
CA ALA A 63 -81.64 37.32 -5.43
C ALA A 63 -80.19 37.04 -5.87
N ALA A 64 -79.26 37.96 -5.64
CA ALA A 64 -77.84 37.77 -5.94
C ALA A 64 -77.23 36.64 -5.09
N VAL A 65 -77.57 36.57 -3.81
CA VAL A 65 -77.15 35.47 -2.92
C VAL A 65 -77.70 34.14 -3.40
N ALA A 66 -78.99 34.06 -3.73
CA ALA A 66 -79.60 32.85 -4.31
C ALA A 66 -78.92 32.42 -5.61
N LYS A 67 -78.56 33.36 -6.49
CA LYS A 67 -77.76 33.06 -7.70
C LYS A 67 -76.37 32.53 -7.36
N ALA A 68 -75.68 33.09 -6.38
CA ALA A 68 -74.36 32.60 -5.96
C ALA A 68 -74.40 31.15 -5.43
N TYR A 69 -75.41 30.81 -4.62
CA TYR A 69 -75.63 29.42 -4.17
C TYR A 69 -76.01 28.48 -5.32
N GLN A 70 -76.82 28.94 -6.27
CA GLN A 70 -77.14 28.18 -7.48
C GLN A 70 -75.87 27.87 -8.29
N LEU A 71 -74.99 28.86 -8.52
CA LEU A 71 -73.73 28.67 -9.23
C LEU A 71 -72.84 27.64 -8.54
N ARG A 72 -72.79 27.64 -7.20
CA ARG A 72 -72.05 26.64 -6.42
C ARG A 72 -72.61 25.23 -6.57
N VAL A 73 -73.94 25.07 -6.58
CA VAL A 73 -74.59 23.77 -6.81
C VAL A 73 -74.34 23.28 -8.24
N GLN A 74 -74.41 24.16 -9.23
CA GLN A 74 -74.08 23.84 -10.62
C GLN A 74 -72.61 23.43 -10.78
N ALA A 75 -71.68 24.12 -10.10
CA ALA A 75 -70.27 23.75 -10.07
C ALA A 75 -70.05 22.35 -9.44
N ARG A 76 -70.80 22.02 -8.38
CA ARG A 76 -70.79 20.67 -7.77
C ARG A 76 -71.33 19.61 -8.73
N GLN A 77 -72.33 19.89 -9.56
CA GLN A 77 -72.93 18.87 -10.44
C GLN A 77 -72.05 18.48 -11.65
N LYS A 78 -71.06 19.30 -12.03
CA LYS A 78 -70.18 19.06 -13.19
C LYS A 78 -69.02 18.09 -12.91
N HIS A 79 -69.30 16.89 -12.40
CA HIS A 79 -68.27 15.86 -12.18
C HIS A 79 -67.75 15.29 -13.51
N GLY A 80 -66.42 15.16 -13.65
CA GLY A 80 -65.76 14.49 -14.78
C GLY A 80 -65.14 15.40 -15.86
N LYS A 81 -65.41 16.71 -15.83
CA LYS A 81 -64.80 17.70 -16.75
C LYS A 81 -64.03 18.78 -16.00
N HIS A 82 -62.76 18.52 -15.68
CA HIS A 82 -61.94 19.37 -14.80
C HIS A 82 -61.90 20.86 -15.18
N LYS A 83 -61.87 21.22 -16.47
CA LYS A 83 -61.80 22.62 -16.92
C LYS A 83 -63.11 23.38 -16.72
N GLU A 84 -64.24 22.80 -17.17
CA GLU A 84 -65.57 23.41 -17.04
C GLU A 84 -66.02 23.51 -15.57
N GLN A 85 -65.61 22.54 -14.74
CA GLN A 85 -65.87 22.55 -13.30
C GLN A 85 -65.07 23.65 -12.59
N ARG A 86 -63.79 23.81 -12.94
CA ARG A 86 -62.92 24.89 -12.45
C ARG A 86 -63.51 26.27 -12.74
N GLU A 87 -63.90 26.54 -13.98
CA GLU A 87 -64.49 27.83 -14.37
C GLU A 87 -65.82 28.10 -13.62
N ALA A 88 -66.64 27.07 -13.42
CA ALA A 88 -67.90 27.20 -12.67
C ALA A 88 -67.68 27.54 -11.18
N TYR A 89 -66.68 26.95 -10.53
CA TYR A 89 -66.33 27.30 -9.15
C TYR A 89 -65.74 28.70 -9.03
N LEU A 90 -64.98 29.17 -10.02
CA LEU A 90 -64.48 30.56 -10.04
C LEU A 90 -65.62 31.58 -10.19
N ALA A 91 -66.58 31.31 -11.08
CA ALA A 91 -67.76 32.14 -11.22
C ALA A 91 -68.60 32.19 -9.94
N ALA A 92 -68.78 31.04 -9.27
CA ALA A 92 -69.45 30.99 -7.97
C ALA A 92 -68.69 31.79 -6.90
N ALA A 93 -67.36 31.64 -6.82
CA ALA A 93 -66.54 32.36 -5.85
C ALA A 93 -66.59 33.89 -6.04
N ALA A 94 -66.53 34.36 -7.30
CA ALA A 94 -66.67 35.78 -7.63
C ALA A 94 -68.03 36.33 -7.21
N ALA A 95 -69.12 35.62 -7.52
CA ALA A 95 -70.46 36.01 -7.12
C ALA A 95 -70.61 36.09 -5.58
N PHE A 96 -69.97 35.19 -4.82
CA PHE A 96 -69.97 35.27 -3.36
C PHE A 96 -69.14 36.44 -2.81
N ILE A 97 -68.02 36.81 -3.44
CA ILE A 97 -67.27 38.03 -3.07
C ILE A 97 -68.13 39.27 -3.30
N GLU A 98 -68.81 39.38 -4.44
CA GLU A 98 -69.72 40.50 -4.73
C GLU A 98 -70.84 40.57 -3.68
N CYS A 99 -71.44 39.43 -3.33
CA CYS A 99 -72.42 39.35 -2.24
C CYS A 99 -71.84 39.80 -0.88
N ALA A 100 -70.58 39.48 -0.61
CA ALA A 100 -69.88 39.85 0.63
C ALA A 100 -69.58 41.36 0.71
N GLN A 101 -69.26 42.01 -0.41
CA GLN A 101 -68.98 43.44 -0.47
C GLN A 101 -70.22 44.30 -0.22
N VAL A 102 -71.39 43.82 -0.65
CA VAL A 102 -72.69 44.50 -0.48
C VAL A 102 -73.39 44.09 0.84
N ALA A 103 -72.78 43.19 1.63
CA ALA A 103 -73.38 42.71 2.87
C ALA A 103 -73.33 43.76 4.00
N LEU A 104 -74.47 44.03 4.63
CA LEU A 104 -74.61 45.01 5.71
C LEU A 104 -74.23 44.45 7.08
N LEU A 105 -74.46 43.15 7.30
CA LEU A 105 -74.14 42.46 8.54
C LEU A 105 -72.74 41.84 8.44
N SER A 106 -71.92 42.08 9.46
CA SER A 106 -70.56 41.54 9.54
C SER A 106 -70.54 40.00 9.54
N THR A 107 -71.56 39.36 10.11
CA THR A 107 -71.73 37.90 10.14
C THR A 107 -72.00 37.33 8.74
N GLU A 108 -72.86 37.98 7.94
CA GLU A 108 -73.15 37.58 6.56
C GLU A 108 -71.95 37.81 5.65
N ARG A 109 -71.26 38.95 5.81
CA ARG A 109 -70.02 39.26 5.08
C ARG A 109 -68.96 38.17 5.29
N ARG A 110 -68.71 37.79 6.55
CA ARG A 110 -67.77 36.71 6.88
C ARG A 110 -68.20 35.36 6.30
N LEU A 111 -69.49 35.04 6.35
CA LEU A 111 -70.03 33.80 5.79
C LEU A 111 -69.82 33.72 4.27
N TYR A 112 -70.08 34.80 3.53
CA TYR A 112 -69.90 34.81 2.08
C TYR A 112 -68.42 34.75 1.68
N TYR A 113 -67.55 35.47 2.38
CA TYR A 113 -66.10 35.36 2.16
C TYR A 113 -65.57 33.95 2.45
N ARG A 114 -66.04 33.29 3.51
CA ARG A 114 -65.72 31.89 3.80
C ARG A 114 -66.16 30.96 2.67
N ILE A 115 -67.39 31.11 2.18
CA ILE A 115 -67.92 30.27 1.09
C ILE A 115 -67.15 30.51 -0.22
N ALA A 116 -66.80 31.76 -0.52
CA ALA A 116 -65.94 32.09 -1.65
C ALA A 116 -64.56 31.42 -1.52
N ALA A 117 -63.96 31.47 -0.32
CA ALA A 117 -62.70 30.82 -0.03
C ALA A 117 -62.78 29.30 -0.25
N GLU A 118 -63.80 28.62 0.28
CA GLU A 118 -64.04 27.18 0.05
C GLU A 118 -64.15 26.84 -1.45
N CYS A 119 -64.74 27.73 -2.26
CA CYS A 119 -64.78 27.53 -3.72
C CYS A 119 -63.40 27.67 -4.37
N TYR A 120 -62.56 28.62 -3.93
CA TYR A 120 -61.18 28.74 -4.40
C TYR A 120 -60.29 27.56 -3.97
N VAL A 121 -60.51 26.98 -2.79
CA VAL A 121 -59.79 25.79 -2.30
C VAL A 121 -60.03 24.59 -3.21
N ILE A 122 -61.28 24.35 -3.62
CA ILE A 122 -61.64 23.23 -4.53
C ILE A 122 -60.89 23.36 -5.87
N VAL A 123 -60.61 24.59 -6.31
CA VAL A 123 -59.92 24.91 -7.57
C VAL A 123 -58.40 25.03 -7.39
N LYS A 124 -57.87 24.81 -6.18
CA LYS A 124 -56.46 24.99 -5.80
C LYS A 124 -55.92 26.40 -6.08
N MET A 125 -56.76 27.42 -5.96
CA MET A 125 -56.36 28.83 -6.05
C MET A 125 -56.02 29.39 -4.67
N HIS A 126 -54.92 28.89 -4.12
CA HIS A 126 -54.52 29.12 -2.73
C HIS A 126 -54.36 30.61 -2.37
N LYS A 127 -53.81 31.43 -3.26
CA LYS A 127 -53.69 32.89 -3.06
C LYS A 127 -55.04 33.60 -2.88
N GLN A 128 -56.02 33.30 -3.74
CA GLN A 128 -57.36 33.89 -3.63
C GLN A 128 -58.13 33.32 -2.43
N ALA A 129 -57.99 32.02 -2.16
CA ALA A 129 -58.57 31.38 -0.98
C ALA A 129 -58.08 32.03 0.32
N ALA A 130 -56.76 32.23 0.45
CA ALA A 130 -56.14 32.83 1.63
C ALA A 130 -56.63 34.26 1.88
N LYS A 131 -56.72 35.09 0.83
CA LYS A 131 -57.30 36.44 0.92
C LYS A 131 -58.76 36.42 1.38
N ALA A 132 -59.56 35.52 0.82
CA ALA A 132 -60.97 35.39 1.19
C ALA A 132 -61.14 34.86 2.63
N PHE A 133 -60.30 33.95 3.10
CA PHE A 133 -60.29 33.52 4.52
C PHE A 133 -59.84 34.64 5.47
N PHE A 134 -58.88 35.47 5.05
CA PHE A 134 -58.43 36.63 5.81
C PHE A 134 -59.58 37.64 5.99
N GLU A 135 -60.29 37.98 4.91
CA GLU A 135 -61.48 38.85 4.97
C GLU A 135 -62.65 38.23 5.75
N ALA A 136 -62.72 36.89 5.85
CA ALA A 136 -63.67 36.18 6.69
C ALA A 136 -63.28 36.17 8.18
N GLY A 137 -62.09 36.67 8.54
CA GLY A 137 -61.55 36.63 9.90
C GLY A 137 -61.07 35.24 10.35
N MET A 138 -60.81 34.32 9.40
CA MET A 138 -60.30 32.98 9.66
C MET A 138 -58.79 32.92 9.40
N TYR A 139 -58.01 33.50 10.31
CA TYR A 139 -56.57 33.70 10.14
C TYR A 139 -55.78 32.39 10.02
N ASP A 140 -56.18 31.34 10.73
CA ASP A 140 -55.54 30.02 10.67
C ASP A 140 -55.63 29.41 9.27
N LEU A 141 -56.83 29.44 8.66
CA LEU A 141 -57.06 28.95 7.30
C LEU A 141 -56.38 29.84 6.25
N ALA A 142 -56.30 31.15 6.51
CA ALA A 142 -55.58 32.07 5.65
C ALA A 142 -54.07 31.75 5.64
N ALA A 143 -53.46 31.54 6.81
CA ALA A 143 -52.05 31.18 6.93
C ALA A 143 -51.73 29.86 6.23
N ILE A 144 -52.55 28.82 6.41
CA ILE A 144 -52.39 27.51 5.72
C ILE A 144 -52.38 27.71 4.20
N HIS A 145 -53.34 28.45 3.65
CA HIS A 145 -53.41 28.62 2.21
C HIS A 145 -52.40 29.63 1.65
N TYR A 146 -51.85 30.54 2.45
CA TYR A 146 -50.67 31.31 2.04
C TYR A 146 -49.42 30.43 1.94
N VAL A 147 -49.25 29.47 2.86
CA VAL A 147 -48.20 28.44 2.79
C VAL A 147 -48.38 27.55 1.56
N ASP A 148 -49.57 26.99 1.34
CA ASP A 148 -49.89 26.17 0.16
C ASP A 148 -49.70 26.94 -1.17
N GLY A 149 -49.81 28.27 -1.12
CA GLY A 149 -49.63 29.16 -2.26
C GLY A 149 -48.20 29.63 -2.50
N ASN A 150 -47.20 29.10 -1.78
CA ASN A 150 -45.80 29.55 -1.77
C ASN A 150 -45.63 31.05 -1.44
N LEU A 151 -46.50 31.61 -0.59
CA LEU A 151 -46.51 33.02 -0.18
C LEU A 151 -46.20 33.15 1.31
N LEU A 152 -45.01 32.71 1.69
CA LEU A 152 -44.62 32.55 3.10
C LEU A 152 -44.55 33.89 3.86
N ASP A 153 -44.09 34.96 3.23
CA ASP A 153 -44.02 36.29 3.85
C ASP A 153 -45.40 36.76 4.37
N ASN A 154 -46.46 36.48 3.59
CA ASN A 154 -47.84 36.82 3.99
C ASN A 154 -48.34 35.95 5.14
N ALA A 155 -47.93 34.68 5.19
CA ALA A 155 -48.28 33.77 6.28
C ALA A 155 -47.60 34.18 7.60
N VAL A 156 -46.31 34.55 7.54
CA VAL A 156 -45.55 35.06 8.70
C VAL A 156 -46.14 36.36 9.21
N ALA A 157 -46.48 37.29 8.31
CA ALA A 157 -47.12 38.56 8.69
C ALA A 157 -48.45 38.34 9.44
N ILE A 158 -49.24 37.34 9.06
CA ILE A 158 -50.50 37.00 9.77
C ILE A 158 -50.22 36.49 11.18
N ILE A 159 -49.22 35.62 11.34
CA ILE A 159 -48.85 35.04 12.64
C ILE A 159 -48.30 36.10 13.60
N GLU A 160 -47.56 37.08 13.08
CA GLU A 160 -46.99 38.16 13.90
C GLU A 160 -48.04 39.21 14.30
N GLN A 161 -48.98 39.53 13.41
CA GLN A 161 -49.96 40.60 13.63
C GLN A 161 -51.25 40.15 14.31
N TYR A 162 -51.64 38.88 14.18
CA TYR A 162 -52.91 38.36 14.67
C TYR A 162 -52.69 37.13 15.56
N PRO A 163 -53.37 37.04 16.72
CA PRO A 163 -53.27 35.86 17.58
C PRO A 163 -53.95 34.66 16.92
N ILE A 164 -53.14 33.67 16.54
CA ILE A 164 -53.60 32.37 16.04
C ILE A 164 -53.95 31.48 17.23
N GLU A 165 -55.12 30.86 17.20
CA GLU A 165 -55.57 29.96 18.29
C GLU A 165 -54.77 28.64 18.30
N ASP A 166 -54.37 28.15 17.12
CA ASP A 166 -53.51 26.97 16.97
C ASP A 166 -52.01 27.32 17.05
N ILE A 167 -51.45 27.19 18.26
CA ILE A 167 -50.03 27.40 18.54
C ILE A 167 -49.13 26.51 17.67
N ARG A 168 -49.55 25.28 17.36
CA ARG A 168 -48.75 24.33 16.57
C ARG A 168 -48.64 24.79 15.12
N LEU A 169 -49.71 25.35 14.57
CA LEU A 169 -49.71 25.93 13.23
C LEU A 169 -48.74 27.13 13.16
N ALA A 170 -48.79 28.02 14.15
CA ALA A 170 -47.90 29.18 14.21
C ALA A 170 -46.42 28.78 14.27
N GLU A 171 -46.06 27.79 15.10
CA GLU A 171 -44.70 27.25 15.16
C GLU A 171 -44.27 26.58 13.85
N ARG A 172 -45.16 25.81 13.21
CA ARG A 172 -44.88 25.15 11.93
C ARG A 172 -44.51 26.16 10.84
N VAL A 173 -45.29 27.22 10.70
CA VAL A 173 -45.03 28.27 9.71
C VAL A 173 -43.77 29.06 10.05
N ARG A 174 -43.52 29.33 11.34
CA ARG A 174 -42.27 29.99 11.79
C ARG A 174 -41.04 29.15 11.46
N ASN A 175 -41.07 27.84 11.72
CA ASN A 175 -39.96 26.94 11.39
C ASN A 175 -39.75 26.83 9.87
N LEU A 176 -40.82 26.82 9.09
CA LEU A 176 -40.75 26.86 7.63
C LEU A 176 -40.09 28.16 7.13
N ALA A 177 -40.44 29.30 7.74
CA ALA A 177 -39.81 30.60 7.46
C ALA A 177 -38.32 30.60 7.84
N ARG A 178 -37.97 30.08 9.01
CA ARG A 178 -36.56 29.91 9.44
C ARG A 178 -35.75 29.15 8.40
N PHE A 179 -36.25 27.98 7.99
CA PHE A 179 -35.56 27.13 7.03
C PHE A 179 -35.41 27.81 5.66
N THR A 180 -36.49 28.34 5.11
CA THR A 180 -36.49 28.97 3.78
C THR A 180 -35.66 30.25 3.73
N TYR A 181 -35.77 31.13 4.72
CA TYR A 181 -34.99 32.38 4.76
C TYR A 181 -33.49 32.12 4.93
N LEU A 182 -33.11 31.09 5.72
CA LEU A 182 -31.71 30.66 5.81
C LEU A 182 -31.22 30.09 4.46
N LYS A 183 -31.99 29.20 3.84
CA LYS A 183 -31.65 28.58 2.55
C LYS A 183 -31.52 29.59 1.40
N GLU A 184 -32.39 30.60 1.36
CA GLU A 184 -32.40 31.66 0.35
C GLU A 184 -31.42 32.81 0.64
N HIS A 185 -30.65 32.73 1.74
CA HIS A 185 -29.72 33.77 2.19
C HIS A 185 -30.38 35.15 2.43
N ARG A 186 -31.65 35.16 2.90
CA ARG A 186 -32.41 36.39 3.21
C ARG A 186 -32.05 36.94 4.60
N HIS A 187 -30.84 37.48 4.73
CA HIS A 187 -30.23 37.86 6.02
C HIS A 187 -31.10 38.76 6.92
N SER A 188 -31.78 39.76 6.35
CA SER A 188 -32.62 40.71 7.10
C SER A 188 -33.88 40.09 7.70
N ASP A 189 -34.38 39.01 7.09
CA ASP A 189 -35.59 38.33 7.55
C ASP A 189 -35.24 37.19 8.52
N VAL A 190 -34.06 36.57 8.37
CA VAL A 190 -33.51 35.62 9.35
C VAL A 190 -33.41 36.28 10.74
N GLU A 191 -32.91 37.51 10.83
CA GLU A 191 -32.78 38.22 12.12
C GLU A 191 -34.12 38.50 12.82
N LYS A 192 -35.22 38.57 12.07
CA LYS A 192 -36.57 38.80 12.65
C LYS A 192 -37.17 37.53 13.23
N VAL A 193 -36.83 36.36 12.66
CA VAL A 193 -37.47 35.07 13.00
C VAL A 193 -36.68 34.29 14.07
N PHE A 194 -35.43 34.67 14.34
CA PHE A 194 -34.58 34.09 15.39
C PHE A 194 -34.33 35.08 16.53
N HIS A 195 -34.39 34.61 17.79
CA HIS A 195 -34.21 35.46 18.97
C HIS A 195 -32.73 35.58 19.37
N SER A 196 -31.89 34.60 19.01
CA SER A 196 -30.46 34.59 19.31
C SER A 196 -29.63 33.88 18.23
N HIS A 197 -28.32 34.11 18.23
CA HIS A 197 -27.37 33.38 17.35
C HIS A 197 -27.17 31.93 17.77
N GLU A 198 -27.35 31.60 19.06
CA GLU A 198 -27.32 30.21 19.54
C GLU A 198 -28.52 29.43 19.01
N GLU A 199 -29.73 30.02 19.06
CA GLU A 199 -30.95 29.41 18.49
C GLU A 199 -30.79 29.15 16.98
N LEU A 200 -30.16 30.08 16.26
CA LEU A 200 -29.86 29.92 14.83
C LEU A 200 -28.85 28.79 14.59
N ALA A 201 -27.77 28.73 15.37
CA ALA A 201 -26.75 27.69 15.23
C ALA A 201 -27.31 26.29 15.54
N GLU A 202 -28.08 26.14 16.61
CA GLU A 202 -28.77 24.89 16.94
C GLU A 202 -29.75 24.49 15.84
N PHE A 203 -30.55 25.45 15.33
CA PHE A 203 -31.47 25.20 14.23
C PHE A 203 -30.74 24.78 12.95
N ALA A 204 -29.61 25.43 12.62
CA ALA A 204 -28.83 25.08 11.44
C ALA A 204 -28.26 23.65 11.54
N VAL A 205 -27.76 23.25 12.71
CA VAL A 205 -27.27 21.88 12.94
C VAL A 205 -28.41 20.85 12.94
N ASP A 206 -29.55 21.18 13.53
CA ASP A 206 -30.72 20.29 13.54
C ASP A 206 -31.35 20.14 12.14
N HIS A 207 -31.09 21.06 11.20
CA HIS A 207 -31.64 21.04 9.85
C HIS A 207 -30.60 20.88 8.70
N ASP A 208 -29.32 20.65 9.02
CA ASP A 208 -28.21 20.52 8.06
C ASP A 208 -28.03 21.77 7.14
N LEU A 209 -28.19 22.95 7.72
CA LEU A 209 -28.05 24.26 7.07
C LEU A 209 -26.75 24.97 7.45
N GLU A 210 -25.69 24.24 7.80
CA GLU A 210 -24.41 24.78 8.28
C GLU A 210 -23.74 25.68 7.23
N ASN A 211 -23.82 25.33 5.95
CA ASN A 211 -23.32 26.18 4.85
C ASN A 211 -24.09 27.50 4.74
N ALA A 212 -25.41 27.48 4.95
CA ALA A 212 -26.25 28.67 4.96
C ALA A 212 -25.98 29.54 6.20
N HIS A 213 -25.73 28.91 7.35
CA HIS A 213 -25.26 29.57 8.56
C HIS A 213 -23.88 30.21 8.36
N ALA A 214 -22.92 29.51 7.73
CA ALA A 214 -21.61 30.05 7.41
C ALA A 214 -21.71 31.30 6.52
N ALA A 215 -22.58 31.28 5.49
CA ALA A 215 -22.86 32.43 4.64
C ALA A 215 -23.51 33.60 5.41
N PHE A 216 -24.41 33.32 6.36
CA PHE A 216 -24.96 34.35 7.25
C PHE A 216 -23.88 34.99 8.14
N VAL A 217 -23.00 34.19 8.75
CA VAL A 217 -21.89 34.69 9.58
C VAL A 217 -20.87 35.47 8.73
N GLU A 218 -20.64 35.06 7.49
CA GLU A 218 -19.83 35.79 6.51
C GLU A 218 -20.41 37.17 6.21
N SER A 219 -21.73 37.29 6.02
CA SER A 219 -22.42 38.57 5.78
C SER A 219 -22.25 39.57 6.93
N LYS A 220 -22.04 39.07 8.15
CA LYS A 220 -21.76 39.88 9.35
C LYS A 220 -20.29 40.29 9.51
N GLN A 221 -19.45 40.01 8.51
CA GLN A 221 -18.01 40.27 8.52
C GLN A 221 -17.25 39.52 9.63
N SER A 222 -17.86 38.51 10.25
CA SER A 222 -17.21 37.64 11.22
C SER A 222 -16.46 36.52 10.51
N TYR A 223 -15.45 36.89 9.72
CA TYR A 223 -14.76 36.02 8.77
C TYR A 223 -14.13 34.77 9.41
N PHE A 224 -13.50 34.88 10.58
CA PHE A 224 -12.90 33.72 11.27
C PHE A 224 -13.92 32.63 11.59
N LYS A 225 -15.06 33.02 12.17
CA LYS A 225 -16.13 32.08 12.55
C LYS A 225 -16.82 31.49 11.33
N ALA A 226 -16.99 32.27 10.27
CA ALA A 226 -17.50 31.76 8.99
C ALA A 226 -16.54 30.74 8.36
N ALA A 227 -15.24 31.03 8.38
CA ALA A 227 -14.20 30.14 7.86
C ALA A 227 -14.14 28.80 8.62
N GLU A 228 -14.24 28.81 9.96
CA GLU A 228 -14.35 27.60 10.78
C GLU A 228 -15.57 26.75 10.40
N LEU A 229 -16.74 27.36 10.18
CA LEU A 229 -17.94 26.66 9.73
C LEU A 229 -17.77 26.03 8.34
N TYR A 230 -17.17 26.75 7.39
CA TYR A 230 -16.86 26.19 6.07
C TYR A 230 -15.82 25.06 6.14
N LEU A 231 -14.87 25.13 7.08
CA LEU A 231 -13.88 24.07 7.29
C LEU A 231 -14.53 22.80 7.85
N GLN A 232 -15.49 22.93 8.77
CA GLN A 232 -16.30 21.80 9.28
C GLN A 232 -17.11 21.12 8.17
N GLU A 233 -17.60 21.89 7.21
CA GLU A 233 -18.31 21.39 6.02
C GLU A 233 -17.38 20.82 4.93
N GLY A 234 -16.06 20.85 5.13
CA GLY A 234 -15.06 20.36 4.17
C GLY A 234 -14.74 21.32 3.03
N GLN A 235 -15.29 22.53 3.01
CA GLN A 235 -14.99 23.58 2.03
C GLN A 235 -13.70 24.33 2.39
N LYS A 236 -12.58 23.60 2.43
CA LYS A 236 -11.27 24.10 2.90
C LYS A 236 -10.74 25.31 2.12
N PHE A 237 -10.99 25.38 0.80
CA PHE A 237 -10.51 26.48 -0.03
C PHE A 237 -11.24 27.80 0.29
N LYS A 238 -12.57 27.74 0.37
CA LYS A 238 -13.40 28.89 0.76
C LYS A 238 -13.10 29.34 2.19
N ALA A 239 -12.83 28.40 3.10
CA ALA A 239 -12.36 28.72 4.45
C ALA A 239 -11.02 29.49 4.43
N ALA A 240 -10.04 29.04 3.62
CA ALA A 240 -8.76 29.74 3.47
C ALA A 240 -8.91 31.17 2.91
N GLU A 241 -9.81 31.37 1.93
CA GLU A 241 -10.14 32.71 1.41
C GLU A 241 -10.65 33.64 2.52
N LEU A 242 -11.55 33.14 3.36
CA LEU A 242 -12.16 33.92 4.44
C LEU A 242 -11.16 34.22 5.56
N PHE A 243 -10.34 33.26 5.94
CA PHE A 243 -9.22 33.50 6.86
C PHE A 243 -8.26 34.58 6.32
N MET A 244 -8.06 34.66 5.01
CA MET A 244 -7.23 35.71 4.38
C MET A 244 -7.91 37.09 4.30
N LYS A 245 -9.25 37.15 4.35
CA LYS A 245 -9.99 38.42 4.49
C LYS A 245 -9.90 38.97 5.91
N ASP A 246 -9.75 38.11 6.90
CA ASP A 246 -9.55 38.49 8.30
C ASP A 246 -8.11 38.94 8.58
N LYS A 247 -7.85 40.23 8.37
CA LYS A 247 -6.52 40.82 8.58
C LYS A 247 -6.20 41.10 10.06
N GLU A 248 -7.19 41.03 10.95
CA GLU A 248 -7.05 41.44 12.34
C GLU A 248 -6.53 40.31 13.23
N ASN A 249 -6.82 39.05 12.87
CA ASN A 249 -6.41 37.89 13.65
C ASN A 249 -5.18 37.18 13.05
N PRO A 250 -4.03 37.10 13.77
CA PRO A 250 -2.85 36.38 13.30
C PRO A 250 -3.05 34.86 13.20
N GLU A 251 -4.00 34.28 13.95
CA GLU A 251 -4.33 32.84 13.87
C GLU A 251 -4.96 32.48 12.52
N SER A 252 -5.69 33.41 11.90
CA SER A 252 -6.31 33.22 10.57
C SER A 252 -5.27 32.89 9.51
N ALA A 253 -4.09 33.53 9.54
CA ALA A 253 -3.00 33.24 8.62
C ALA A 253 -2.46 31.80 8.76
N ILE A 254 -2.36 31.29 9.99
CA ILE A 254 -1.91 29.92 10.28
C ILE A 254 -2.97 28.92 9.80
N ARG A 255 -4.24 29.15 10.13
CA ARG A 255 -5.35 28.29 9.68
C ARG A 255 -5.52 28.26 8.17
N ALA A 256 -5.35 29.41 7.49
CA ALA A 256 -5.34 29.48 6.03
C ALA A 256 -4.20 28.62 5.45
N LYS A 257 -2.97 28.79 5.96
CA LYS A 257 -1.80 28.01 5.55
C LYS A 257 -2.05 26.50 5.72
N ASP A 258 -2.51 26.07 6.90
CA ASP A 258 -2.73 24.65 7.21
C ASP A 258 -3.84 24.06 6.32
N SER A 259 -4.92 24.82 6.08
CA SER A 259 -6.02 24.41 5.18
C SER A 259 -5.57 24.24 3.73
N LEU A 260 -4.68 25.12 3.25
CA LEU A 260 -4.12 25.03 1.90
C LEU A 260 -3.14 23.86 1.76
N PHE A 261 -2.29 23.62 2.76
CA PHE A 261 -1.44 22.42 2.76
C PHE A 261 -2.27 21.14 2.77
N ASP A 262 -3.31 21.07 3.59
CA ASP A 262 -4.25 19.95 3.61
C ASP A 262 -4.86 19.68 2.24
N LEU A 263 -5.19 20.73 1.47
CA LEU A 263 -5.68 20.61 0.10
C LEU A 263 -4.61 20.08 -0.85
N LEU A 264 -3.36 20.56 -0.76
CA LEU A 264 -2.26 20.05 -1.59
C LEU A 264 -1.97 18.58 -1.29
N TRP A 265 -1.87 18.19 -0.02
CA TRP A 265 -1.71 16.77 0.38
C TRP A 265 -2.87 15.89 -0.10
N SER A 266 -4.08 16.44 -0.17
CA SER A 266 -5.25 15.70 -0.65
C SER A 266 -5.26 15.50 -2.17
N ASN A 267 -4.85 16.51 -2.93
CA ASN A 267 -4.87 16.49 -4.40
C ASN A 267 -3.59 15.89 -5.02
N MET A 268 -2.46 15.98 -4.33
CA MET A 268 -1.15 15.43 -4.74
C MET A 268 -0.72 14.29 -3.79
N SER A 269 -1.66 13.41 -3.45
CA SER A 269 -1.35 12.23 -2.64
C SER A 269 -0.54 11.19 -3.42
N PHE A 270 0.08 10.26 -2.71
CA PHE A 270 0.94 9.21 -3.27
C PHE A 270 0.29 8.41 -4.42
N GLY A 271 1.05 8.17 -5.49
CA GLY A 271 0.62 7.39 -6.65
C GLY A 271 -0.35 8.11 -7.61
N ILE A 272 -0.55 9.42 -7.45
CA ILE A 272 -1.30 10.23 -8.42
C ILE A 272 -0.32 10.76 -9.48
N SER A 273 -0.35 10.17 -10.66
CA SER A 273 0.54 10.51 -11.78
C SER A 273 -0.04 11.53 -12.76
N THR A 274 -1.38 11.60 -12.82
CA THR A 274 -2.11 12.48 -13.74
C THR A 274 -3.24 13.18 -13.00
N PHE A 275 -3.25 14.51 -13.08
CA PHE A 275 -4.32 15.33 -12.53
C PHE A 275 -5.44 15.47 -13.56
N SER A 276 -6.69 15.35 -13.13
CA SER A 276 -7.82 15.72 -13.99
C SER A 276 -7.80 17.23 -14.29
N SER A 277 -8.43 17.65 -15.38
CA SER A 277 -8.53 19.09 -15.73
C SER A 277 -9.07 19.93 -14.56
N ASP A 278 -10.06 19.41 -13.82
CA ASP A 278 -10.66 20.09 -12.67
C ASP A 278 -9.72 20.13 -11.45
N ALA A 279 -8.89 19.09 -11.27
CA ALA A 279 -7.88 19.05 -10.21
C ALA A 279 -6.72 20.01 -10.50
N GLN A 280 -6.31 20.14 -11.76
CA GLN A 280 -5.26 21.08 -12.18
C GLN A 280 -5.65 22.53 -11.86
N SER A 281 -6.86 22.96 -12.24
CA SER A 281 -7.32 24.32 -11.92
C SER A 281 -7.38 24.56 -10.41
N THR A 282 -7.84 23.57 -9.64
CA THR A 282 -7.90 23.66 -8.18
C THR A 282 -6.51 23.78 -7.55
N ILE A 283 -5.53 23.01 -8.05
CA ILE A 283 -4.14 23.07 -7.59
C ILE A 283 -3.51 24.44 -7.90
N GLU A 284 -3.72 24.95 -9.12
CA GLU A 284 -3.24 26.28 -9.53
C GLU A 284 -3.79 27.37 -8.61
N ASP A 285 -5.08 27.34 -8.32
CA ASP A 285 -5.73 28.28 -7.41
C ASP A 285 -5.17 28.18 -5.98
N VAL A 286 -4.93 26.96 -5.48
CA VAL A 286 -4.34 26.71 -4.15
C VAL A 286 -2.90 27.21 -4.07
N LEU A 287 -2.06 26.92 -5.07
CA LEU A 287 -0.67 27.40 -5.11
C LEU A 287 -0.63 28.93 -5.22
N GLY A 288 -1.46 29.52 -6.08
CA GLY A 288 -1.62 30.97 -6.20
C GLY A 288 -2.00 31.63 -4.86
N MET A 289 -2.93 31.03 -4.12
CA MET A 289 -3.33 31.50 -2.81
C MET A 289 -2.21 31.35 -1.76
N MET A 290 -1.47 30.24 -1.78
CA MET A 290 -0.32 30.05 -0.90
C MET A 290 0.75 31.12 -1.10
N HIS A 291 1.06 31.50 -2.35
CA HIS A 291 1.97 32.62 -2.62
C HIS A 291 1.46 33.93 -2.02
N LEU A 292 0.15 34.18 -2.08
CA LEU A 292 -0.47 35.35 -1.44
C LEU A 292 -0.33 35.30 0.09
N VAL A 293 -0.59 34.17 0.74
CA VAL A 293 -0.41 34.01 2.20
C VAL A 293 1.04 34.24 2.60
N ARG A 294 1.98 33.67 1.84
CA ARG A 294 3.43 33.81 2.05
C ARG A 294 3.90 35.26 1.90
N SER A 295 3.36 36.01 0.94
CA SER A 295 3.74 37.41 0.72
C SER A 295 3.21 38.36 1.81
N ARG A 296 2.04 38.04 2.39
CA ARG A 296 1.33 38.91 3.34
C ARG A 296 1.62 38.61 4.81
N THR A 297 2.17 37.43 5.11
CA THR A 297 2.29 36.95 6.50
C THR A 297 3.64 36.30 6.78
N LYS A 298 4.08 36.33 8.04
CA LYS A 298 5.29 35.62 8.50
C LYS A 298 4.98 34.19 8.99
N ALA A 299 3.81 33.63 8.65
CA ALA A 299 3.32 32.36 9.17
C ALA A 299 4.08 31.11 8.67
N PHE A 300 4.94 31.26 7.66
CA PHE A 300 5.71 30.16 7.05
C PHE A 300 7.05 29.94 7.75
N SER A 301 7.23 28.74 8.30
CA SER A 301 8.53 28.24 8.78
C SER A 301 9.46 27.83 7.62
N SER A 302 10.74 27.54 7.91
CA SER A 302 11.66 26.96 6.92
C SER A 302 11.18 25.59 6.41
N SER A 303 10.58 24.79 7.29
CA SER A 303 9.97 23.51 6.96
C SER A 303 8.79 23.69 6.00
N ASP A 304 7.92 24.68 6.24
CA ASP A 304 6.77 24.98 5.38
C ASP A 304 7.20 25.40 3.97
N ARG A 305 8.28 26.18 3.85
CA ARG A 305 8.85 26.58 2.55
C ARG A 305 9.31 25.35 1.76
N THR A 306 10.01 24.44 2.43
CA THR A 306 10.47 23.20 1.78
C THR A 306 9.29 22.33 1.30
N THR A 307 8.20 22.29 2.08
CA THR A 307 6.96 21.59 1.68
C THR A 307 6.29 22.26 0.48
N MET A 308 6.26 23.59 0.43
CA MET A 308 5.74 24.35 -0.70
C MET A 308 6.59 24.13 -1.96
N ASP A 309 7.91 24.23 -1.85
CA ASP A 309 8.85 24.00 -2.95
C ASP A 309 8.72 22.58 -3.52
N MET A 310 8.43 21.59 -2.68
CA MET A 310 8.13 20.21 -3.10
C MET A 310 6.86 20.15 -3.96
N PHE A 311 5.75 20.75 -3.52
CA PHE A 311 4.49 20.70 -4.28
C PHE A 311 4.57 21.50 -5.59
N GLU A 312 5.28 22.62 -5.60
CA GLU A 312 5.58 23.37 -6.83
C GLU A 312 6.36 22.49 -7.81
N ALA A 313 7.42 21.82 -7.34
CA ALA A 313 8.23 20.93 -8.15
C ALA A 313 7.44 19.71 -8.69
N ILE A 314 6.51 19.15 -7.91
CA ILE A 314 5.59 18.10 -8.36
C ILE A 314 4.67 18.63 -9.47
N TYR A 315 4.07 19.81 -9.28
CA TYR A 315 3.11 20.37 -10.22
C TYR A 315 3.72 20.69 -11.59
N ILE A 316 4.94 21.26 -11.62
CA ILE A 316 5.64 21.58 -12.88
C ILE A 316 6.54 20.45 -13.41
N ALA A 317 6.60 19.32 -12.71
CA ALA A 317 7.50 18.19 -13.00
C ALA A 317 9.01 18.58 -13.02
N ASP A 318 9.46 19.39 -12.04
CA ASP A 318 10.88 19.74 -11.85
C ASP A 318 11.63 18.63 -11.10
N TRP A 319 12.08 17.62 -11.86
CA TRP A 319 12.83 16.49 -11.34
C TRP A 319 14.14 16.85 -10.62
N PRO A 320 14.98 17.78 -11.15
CA PRO A 320 16.17 18.25 -10.44
C PRO A 320 15.88 18.80 -9.05
N GLN A 321 14.82 19.61 -8.91
CA GLN A 321 14.42 20.16 -7.62
C GLN A 321 13.93 19.06 -6.68
N LEU A 322 13.11 18.11 -7.16
CA LEU A 322 12.65 16.96 -6.35
C LEU A 322 13.82 16.11 -5.84
N ARG A 323 14.82 15.87 -6.69
CA ARG A 323 16.05 15.18 -6.29
C ARG A 323 16.79 15.95 -5.19
N SER A 324 16.97 17.26 -5.36
CA SER A 324 17.64 18.11 -4.35
C SER A 324 16.90 18.08 -3.01
N LEU A 325 15.57 18.18 -3.04
CA LEU A 325 14.72 18.14 -1.85
C LEU A 325 14.84 16.79 -1.12
N ALA A 326 14.73 15.68 -1.84
CA ALA A 326 14.87 14.34 -1.27
C ALA A 326 16.25 14.09 -0.62
N LEU A 327 17.32 14.65 -1.19
CA LEU A 327 18.67 14.58 -0.61
C LEU A 327 18.83 15.49 0.62
N SER A 328 18.25 16.69 0.60
CA SER A 328 18.37 17.67 1.68
C SER A 328 17.62 17.25 2.96
N LEU A 329 16.50 16.54 2.81
CA LEU A 329 15.64 16.08 3.90
C LEU A 329 16.06 14.69 4.46
N ARG A 330 17.25 14.22 4.09
CA ARG A 330 17.75 12.89 4.46
C ARG A 330 18.20 12.86 5.92
N GLU A 331 17.27 12.66 6.84
CA GLU A 331 17.57 12.32 8.23
C GLU A 331 17.43 10.80 8.46
N ALA A 332 18.42 10.18 9.12
CA ALA A 332 18.57 8.73 9.18
C ALA A 332 17.51 7.99 10.03
N HIS A 333 16.62 8.69 10.76
CA HIS A 333 15.85 8.09 11.85
C HIS A 333 14.34 8.37 11.86
N CYS A 334 13.79 9.15 10.92
CA CYS A 334 12.33 9.42 10.84
C CYS A 334 11.79 9.28 9.41
N MET A 335 10.56 8.76 9.26
CA MET A 335 9.85 8.72 7.98
C MET A 335 9.26 10.11 7.68
N ASP A 336 9.91 10.87 6.81
CA ASP A 336 9.41 12.17 6.38
C ASP A 336 8.44 12.01 5.18
N PRO A 337 7.18 12.48 5.29
CA PRO A 337 6.21 12.38 4.20
C PRO A 337 6.67 13.07 2.91
N ARG A 338 7.48 14.12 3.01
CA ARG A 338 7.98 14.90 1.86
C ARG A 338 8.99 14.11 1.05
N VAL A 339 9.87 13.37 1.72
CA VAL A 339 10.86 12.50 1.06
C VAL A 339 10.15 11.39 0.30
N ILE A 340 9.17 10.75 0.91
CA ILE A 340 8.40 9.67 0.28
C ILE A 340 7.70 10.18 -0.98
N LEU A 341 7.00 11.33 -0.88
CA LEU A 341 6.26 11.89 -2.01
C LEU A 341 7.21 12.38 -3.13
N SER A 342 8.31 13.06 -2.77
CA SER A 342 9.32 13.51 -3.75
C SER A 342 9.92 12.35 -4.52
N LEU A 343 10.27 11.25 -3.82
CA LEU A 343 10.85 10.06 -4.43
C LEU A 343 9.84 9.27 -5.26
N ASP A 344 8.58 9.20 -4.83
CA ASP A 344 7.52 8.52 -5.60
C ASP A 344 7.31 9.21 -6.94
N HIS A 345 7.15 10.54 -6.97
CA HIS A 345 7.03 11.28 -8.22
C HIS A 345 8.30 11.20 -9.07
N LEU A 346 9.50 11.28 -8.46
CA LEU A 346 10.76 11.18 -9.19
C LEU A 346 10.91 9.84 -9.95
N PHE A 347 10.38 8.75 -9.40
CA PHE A 347 10.44 7.42 -9.98
C PHE A 347 9.07 6.91 -10.47
N ASP A 348 8.11 7.81 -10.72
CA ASP A 348 6.79 7.46 -11.24
C ASP A 348 6.78 7.28 -12.76
N ASP A 349 7.82 7.72 -13.44
CA ASP A 349 7.98 7.49 -14.88
C ASP A 349 8.22 6.01 -15.18
N ASP A 350 7.46 5.45 -16.12
CA ASP A 350 7.52 4.03 -16.52
C ASP A 350 8.88 3.66 -17.13
N ASP A 351 9.55 4.60 -17.78
CA ASP A 351 10.89 4.40 -18.36
C ASP A 351 12.03 4.65 -17.34
N LEU A 352 11.71 5.07 -16.11
CA LEU A 352 12.66 5.47 -15.07
C LEU A 352 13.75 6.41 -15.63
N SER A 353 13.36 7.38 -16.47
CA SER A 353 14.27 8.29 -17.17
C SER A 353 15.22 9.06 -16.23
N GLN A 354 14.80 9.25 -14.98
CA GLN A 354 15.55 9.95 -13.93
C GLN A 354 16.74 9.17 -13.38
N ILE A 355 16.88 7.88 -13.72
CA ILE A 355 18.11 7.14 -13.45
C ILE A 355 19.14 7.52 -14.50
N GLU A 356 20.02 8.45 -14.12
CA GLU A 356 21.09 8.94 -14.97
C GLU A 356 22.13 7.84 -15.22
N ARG A 357 22.49 7.64 -16.48
CA ARG A 357 23.33 6.51 -16.93
C ARG A 357 24.49 6.96 -17.81
N ASP A 358 24.75 8.27 -17.93
CA ASP A 358 25.77 8.81 -18.82
C ASP A 358 27.18 8.62 -18.26
N THR A 359 27.32 8.73 -16.94
CA THR A 359 28.58 8.51 -16.21
C THR A 359 28.38 7.51 -15.07
N ASP A 360 29.48 6.90 -14.62
CA ASP A 360 29.47 5.97 -13.49
C ASP A 360 29.14 6.66 -12.15
N GLU A 361 29.53 7.93 -11.97
CA GLU A 361 29.20 8.73 -10.78
C GLU A 361 27.71 9.05 -10.68
N GLN A 362 27.10 9.54 -11.77
CA GLN A 362 25.67 9.84 -11.82
C GLN A 362 24.81 8.59 -11.62
N LEU A 363 25.23 7.47 -12.18
CA LEU A 363 24.57 6.18 -12.00
C LEU A 363 24.56 5.75 -10.54
N ILE A 364 25.71 5.80 -9.87
CA ILE A 364 25.84 5.41 -8.46
C ILE A 364 25.02 6.33 -7.56
N SER A 365 24.99 7.63 -7.84
CA SER A 365 24.15 8.59 -7.10
C SER A 365 22.65 8.31 -7.30
N SER A 366 22.23 8.03 -8.53
CA SER A 366 20.84 7.71 -8.86
C SER A 366 20.37 6.42 -8.17
N LEU A 367 21.22 5.39 -8.15
CA LEU A 367 20.92 4.13 -7.46
C LEU A 367 20.87 4.27 -5.94
N GLN A 368 21.64 5.18 -5.33
CA GLN A 368 21.51 5.48 -3.90
C GLN A 368 20.14 6.07 -3.59
N LEU A 369 19.68 7.00 -4.42
CA LEU A 369 18.38 7.64 -4.27
C LEU A 369 17.24 6.64 -4.49
N PHE A 370 17.39 5.73 -5.46
CA PHE A 370 16.44 4.63 -5.67
C PHE A 370 16.45 3.64 -4.49
N THR A 371 17.62 3.33 -3.93
CA THR A 371 17.73 2.51 -2.71
C THR A 371 17.02 3.19 -1.53
N GLN A 372 17.09 4.51 -1.42
CA GLN A 372 16.34 5.28 -0.42
C GLN A 372 14.83 5.15 -0.64
N TYR A 373 14.35 5.29 -1.88
CA TYR A 373 12.94 5.07 -2.23
C TYR A 373 12.46 3.68 -1.81
N VAL A 374 13.20 2.63 -2.17
CA VAL A 374 12.90 1.24 -1.81
C VAL A 374 12.82 1.06 -0.29
N ASN A 375 13.75 1.66 0.45
CA ASN A 375 13.78 1.58 1.91
C ASN A 375 12.61 2.30 2.57
N GLU A 376 12.25 3.51 2.13
CA GLU A 376 11.09 4.24 2.67
C GLU A 376 9.78 3.49 2.39
N MET A 377 9.63 2.95 1.18
CA MET A 377 8.48 2.11 0.82
C MET A 377 8.38 0.86 1.70
N ARG A 378 9.51 0.18 1.94
CA ARG A 378 9.55 -1.00 2.82
C ARG A 378 9.16 -0.66 4.26
N LYS A 379 9.65 0.46 4.82
CA LYS A 379 9.27 0.91 6.18
C LYS A 379 7.75 1.07 6.33
N ILE A 380 7.07 1.57 5.29
CA ILE A 380 5.61 1.71 5.29
C ILE A 380 4.91 0.35 5.19
N ILE A 381 5.38 -0.53 4.30
CA ILE A 381 4.82 -1.89 4.11
C ILE A 381 4.90 -2.71 5.40
N GLU A 382 6.04 -2.63 6.09
CA GLU A 382 6.33 -3.36 7.33
C GLU A 382 5.72 -2.71 8.57
N HIS A 383 5.19 -1.49 8.47
CA HIS A 383 4.61 -0.77 9.60
C HIS A 383 3.48 -1.60 10.25
N PRO A 384 3.49 -1.80 11.58
CA PRO A 384 2.50 -2.66 12.24
C PRO A 384 1.11 -2.01 12.33
N THR A 385 1.05 -0.69 12.52
CA THR A 385 -0.21 0.09 12.65
C THR A 385 -0.21 1.32 11.73
N PRO A 386 -0.19 1.15 10.39
CA PRO A 386 -0.06 2.27 9.45
C PRO A 386 -1.18 3.31 9.59
N TRP A 387 -2.37 2.89 10.03
CA TRP A 387 -3.51 3.78 10.26
C TRP A 387 -3.36 4.73 11.45
N THR A 388 -2.38 4.55 12.34
CA THR A 388 -2.07 5.49 13.43
C THR A 388 -0.90 6.42 13.11
N SER A 389 -0.17 6.15 12.03
CA SER A 389 1.00 6.94 11.65
C SER A 389 0.56 8.22 10.94
N SER A 390 0.94 9.37 11.47
CA SER A 390 0.66 10.68 10.87
C SER A 390 1.28 10.81 9.48
N THR A 391 2.46 10.24 9.26
CA THR A 391 3.13 10.20 7.95
C THR A 391 2.31 9.43 6.93
N VAL A 392 1.84 8.22 7.27
CA VAL A 392 1.04 7.40 6.35
C VAL A 392 -0.32 8.04 6.09
N GLN A 393 -0.99 8.54 7.13
CA GLN A 393 -2.25 9.27 6.98
C GLN A 393 -2.13 10.45 6.01
N ARG A 394 -1.04 11.21 6.11
CA ARG A 394 -0.78 12.37 5.26
C ARG A 394 -0.40 12.01 3.82
N VAL A 395 0.54 11.08 3.63
CA VAL A 395 1.04 10.68 2.30
C VAL A 395 -0.04 10.02 1.45
N PHE A 396 -0.87 9.16 2.06
CA PHE A 396 -1.92 8.42 1.35
C PHE A 396 -3.30 9.08 1.44
N ASN A 397 -3.40 10.23 2.10
CA ASN A 397 -4.66 10.93 2.38
C ASN A 397 -5.73 9.99 2.95
N VAL A 398 -5.43 9.41 4.11
CA VAL A 398 -6.34 8.51 4.86
C VAL A 398 -6.55 9.04 6.26
N SER A 399 -7.78 8.96 6.76
CA SER A 399 -8.12 9.40 8.12
C SER A 399 -8.66 8.25 8.95
N LYS A 400 -8.32 8.23 10.23
CA LYS A 400 -8.93 7.29 11.18
C LYS A 400 -10.37 7.75 11.45
N SER A 401 -11.36 6.88 11.22
CA SER A 401 -12.75 7.16 11.60
C SER A 401 -12.96 6.75 13.05
N ASP A 402 -12.76 5.46 13.31
CA ASP A 402 -12.98 4.82 14.61
C ASP A 402 -11.74 3.99 14.97
N ASP A 403 -11.71 3.36 16.14
CA ASP A 403 -10.59 2.48 16.54
C ASP A 403 -10.32 1.31 15.58
N ASP A 404 -11.34 0.86 14.84
CA ASP A 404 -11.25 -0.27 13.91
C ASP A 404 -11.37 0.08 12.43
N HIS A 405 -11.71 1.32 12.09
CA HIS A 405 -12.03 1.70 10.70
C HIS A 405 -11.20 2.89 10.22
N VAL A 406 -10.71 2.76 8.99
CA VAL A 406 -9.96 3.77 8.25
C VAL A 406 -10.80 4.25 7.09
N ARG A 407 -10.90 5.57 6.94
CA ARG A 407 -11.59 6.22 5.84
C ARG A 407 -10.61 6.46 4.69
N LEU A 408 -11.00 6.02 3.50
CA LEU A 408 -10.31 6.29 2.25
C LEU A 408 -10.98 7.44 1.50
N HIS A 409 -10.24 8.54 1.34
CA HIS A 409 -10.75 9.72 0.66
C HIS A 409 -10.87 9.49 -0.87
N PRO A 410 -11.88 10.11 -1.52
CA PRO A 410 -11.97 10.15 -2.99
C PRO A 410 -10.69 10.72 -3.62
N GLY A 411 -10.38 10.30 -4.85
CA GLY A 411 -9.21 10.79 -5.60
C GLY A 411 -7.87 10.15 -5.24
N THR A 412 -7.82 9.27 -4.22
CA THR A 412 -6.58 8.57 -3.84
C THR A 412 -6.32 7.34 -4.70
N ALA A 413 -5.04 7.09 -5.02
CA ALA A 413 -4.63 5.91 -5.79
C ALA A 413 -5.03 4.60 -5.08
N LEU A 414 -4.91 4.56 -3.75
CA LEU A 414 -5.31 3.40 -2.94
C LEU A 414 -6.79 3.05 -3.09
N ARG A 415 -7.68 4.06 -3.12
CA ARG A 415 -9.11 3.86 -3.34
C ARG A 415 -9.39 3.36 -4.75
N SER A 416 -8.70 3.89 -5.76
CA SER A 416 -8.86 3.43 -7.14
C SER A 416 -8.49 1.95 -7.30
N GLN A 417 -7.39 1.52 -6.67
CA GLN A 417 -6.96 0.13 -6.67
C GLN A 417 -7.94 -0.79 -5.95
N HIS A 418 -8.47 -0.35 -4.80
CA HIS A 418 -9.48 -1.10 -4.07
C HIS A 418 -10.78 -1.25 -4.87
N ALA A 419 -11.21 -0.20 -5.58
CA ALA A 419 -12.40 -0.24 -6.43
C ALA A 419 -12.25 -1.17 -7.64
N GLN A 420 -11.05 -1.23 -8.25
CA GLN A 420 -10.77 -2.16 -9.34
C GLN A 420 -10.81 -3.63 -8.91
N GLY A 421 -10.45 -3.93 -7.65
CA GLY A 421 -10.51 -5.28 -7.09
C GLY A 421 -11.89 -5.75 -6.63
N ASN A 422 -12.88 -4.84 -6.54
CA ASN A 422 -14.21 -5.12 -6.01
C ASN A 422 -15.30 -4.46 -6.87
N SER A 423 -15.83 -5.22 -7.85
CA SER A 423 -16.80 -4.75 -8.85
C SER A 423 -18.07 -4.13 -8.26
N ASP A 424 -18.48 -4.55 -7.06
CA ASP A 424 -19.73 -4.11 -6.42
C ASP A 424 -19.61 -2.72 -5.75
N LEU A 425 -18.40 -2.22 -5.50
CA LEU A 425 -18.15 -0.94 -4.81
C LEU A 425 -17.90 0.23 -5.77
N ALA A 426 -17.70 -0.03 -7.06
CA ALA A 426 -17.41 1.01 -8.06
C ALA A 426 -18.57 1.99 -8.31
N ILE A 427 -19.79 1.67 -7.84
CA ILE A 427 -21.02 2.43 -8.13
C ILE A 427 -21.38 3.43 -7.01
N GLN A 428 -20.78 3.31 -5.82
CA GLN A 428 -21.06 4.22 -4.71
C GLN A 428 -20.02 5.34 -4.62
N ASN A 429 -20.39 6.54 -5.10
CA ASN A 429 -19.67 7.81 -4.87
C ASN A 429 -19.67 8.25 -3.37
N GLY A 430 -19.82 7.32 -2.44
CA GLY A 430 -19.84 7.54 -1.00
C GLY A 430 -18.46 7.53 -0.35
N GLU A 431 -18.44 7.78 0.96
CA GLU A 431 -17.26 7.63 1.80
C GLU A 431 -16.94 6.12 1.97
N LEU A 432 -15.71 5.70 1.66
CA LEU A 432 -15.28 4.31 1.77
C LEU A 432 -14.58 4.10 3.12
N TYR A 433 -15.10 3.18 3.92
CA TYR A 433 -14.53 2.78 5.20
C TYR A 433 -14.03 1.34 5.11
N LEU A 434 -12.79 1.11 5.50
CA LEU A 434 -12.17 -0.21 5.57
C LEU A 434 -11.86 -0.56 7.03
N SER A 435 -11.98 -1.82 7.41
CA SER A 435 -11.42 -2.27 8.68
C SER A 435 -9.90 -2.10 8.70
N ASN A 436 -9.28 -1.98 9.88
CA ASN A 436 -7.82 -1.88 10.01
C ASN A 436 -7.07 -3.03 9.30
N THR A 437 -7.64 -4.23 9.32
CA THR A 437 -7.09 -5.41 8.63
C THR A 437 -7.21 -5.32 7.12
N GLU A 438 -8.35 -4.86 6.59
CA GLU A 438 -8.54 -4.68 5.16
C GLU A 438 -7.67 -3.55 4.63
N PHE A 439 -7.60 -2.43 5.36
CA PHE A 439 -6.72 -1.32 5.03
C PHE A 439 -5.26 -1.78 4.99
N LEU A 440 -4.80 -2.53 6.00
CA LEU A 440 -3.43 -3.05 6.04
C LEU A 440 -3.13 -3.97 4.85
N ASN A 441 -4.06 -4.86 4.50
CA ASN A 441 -3.90 -5.77 3.37
C ASN A 441 -3.93 -5.01 2.03
N CYS A 442 -4.83 -4.05 1.88
CA CYS A 442 -4.94 -3.20 0.69
C CYS A 442 -3.67 -2.37 0.49
N LEU A 443 -3.21 -1.68 1.54
CA LEU A 443 -1.97 -0.89 1.55
C LEU A 443 -0.76 -1.76 1.20
N ARG A 444 -0.58 -2.89 1.88
CA ARG A 444 0.55 -3.80 1.62
C ARG A 444 0.50 -4.36 0.20
N SER A 445 -0.68 -4.77 -0.28
CA SER A 445 -0.83 -5.29 -1.63
C SER A 445 -0.48 -4.22 -2.68
N TYR A 446 -1.07 -3.03 -2.56
CA TYR A 446 -0.82 -1.91 -3.47
C TYR A 446 0.66 -1.51 -3.51
N LEU A 447 1.25 -1.23 -2.35
CA LEU A 447 2.65 -0.81 -2.27
C LEU A 447 3.62 -1.92 -2.70
N SER A 448 3.36 -3.18 -2.34
CA SER A 448 4.21 -4.29 -2.78
C SER A 448 4.12 -4.50 -4.29
N SER A 449 2.94 -4.32 -4.90
CA SER A 449 2.78 -4.40 -6.36
C SER A 449 3.58 -3.33 -7.07
N ARG A 450 3.41 -2.08 -6.63
CA ARG A 450 4.07 -0.91 -7.22
C ARG A 450 5.58 -1.00 -7.05
N LEU A 451 6.06 -1.31 -5.84
CA LEU A 451 7.49 -1.48 -5.57
C LEU A 451 8.07 -2.66 -6.36
N HIS A 452 7.32 -3.76 -6.51
CA HIS A 452 7.74 -4.89 -7.33
C HIS A 452 7.96 -4.48 -8.78
N GLN A 453 6.98 -3.80 -9.38
CA GLN A 453 7.06 -3.31 -10.75
C GLN A 453 8.28 -2.40 -10.94
N ARG A 454 8.44 -1.38 -10.07
CA ARG A 454 9.55 -0.43 -10.17
C ARG A 454 10.93 -1.10 -10.02
N ILE A 455 11.10 -2.08 -9.13
CA ILE A 455 12.37 -2.81 -9.00
C ILE A 455 12.63 -3.70 -10.23
N VAL A 456 11.60 -4.30 -10.81
CA VAL A 456 11.75 -5.13 -12.03
C VAL A 456 12.17 -4.26 -13.21
N ASP A 457 11.51 -3.12 -13.41
CA ASP A 457 11.84 -2.16 -14.48
C ASP A 457 13.26 -1.62 -14.33
N GLU A 458 13.64 -1.25 -13.10
CA GLU A 458 14.98 -0.81 -12.75
C GLU A 458 16.03 -1.90 -13.03
N ASN A 459 15.78 -3.15 -12.63
CA ASN A 459 16.67 -4.27 -12.89
C ASN A 459 16.85 -4.55 -14.39
N GLU A 460 15.78 -4.46 -15.18
CA GLU A 460 15.86 -4.59 -16.64
C GLU A 460 16.66 -3.46 -17.29
N LEU A 461 16.53 -2.23 -16.77
CA LEU A 461 17.34 -1.09 -17.17
C LEU A 461 18.82 -1.34 -16.85
N MET A 462 19.13 -1.75 -15.62
CA MET A 462 20.50 -1.96 -15.12
C MET A 462 21.20 -3.14 -15.75
N LYS A 463 20.46 -4.15 -16.21
CA LYS A 463 21.02 -5.25 -17.01
C LYS A 463 21.69 -4.76 -18.30
N ARG A 464 21.25 -3.63 -18.86
CA ARG A 464 21.71 -3.04 -20.14
C ARG A 464 22.79 -1.97 -19.98
N VAL A 465 23.01 -1.43 -18.78
CA VAL A 465 24.00 -0.38 -18.51
C VAL A 465 25.43 -0.89 -18.71
N ARG A 466 26.31 -0.03 -19.26
CA ARG A 466 27.71 -0.36 -19.61
C ARG A 466 28.76 0.67 -19.16
N VAL A 467 28.36 1.78 -18.54
CA VAL A 467 29.28 2.87 -18.18
C VAL A 467 30.34 2.50 -17.14
N THR A 468 30.14 1.41 -16.40
CA THR A 468 31.12 0.87 -15.44
C THR A 468 32.05 -0.18 -16.07
N ASP A 469 31.85 -0.52 -17.35
CA ASP A 469 32.58 -1.59 -18.02
C ASP A 469 33.87 -1.09 -18.70
N PRO A 470 34.97 -1.88 -18.65
CA PRO A 470 36.25 -1.46 -19.18
C PRO A 470 36.28 -1.64 -20.69
N CYS A 471 36.98 -0.76 -21.40
CA CYS A 471 37.22 -0.96 -22.83
C CYS A 471 38.32 -1.99 -23.07
N PHE A 472 37.92 -3.23 -23.36
CA PHE A 472 38.85 -4.33 -23.62
C PHE A 472 39.75 -4.11 -24.85
N LYS A 473 39.34 -3.28 -25.81
CA LYS A 473 40.22 -2.89 -26.93
C LYS A 473 41.42 -2.09 -26.43
N VAL A 474 41.21 -1.13 -25.53
CA VAL A 474 42.31 -0.41 -24.86
C VAL A 474 43.13 -1.37 -24.00
N LEU A 475 42.48 -2.27 -23.27
CA LEU A 475 43.18 -3.21 -22.37
C LEU A 475 44.12 -4.18 -23.12
N LEU A 476 43.72 -4.67 -24.29
CA LEU A 476 44.49 -5.63 -25.09
C LEU A 476 45.49 -4.97 -26.06
N SER A 477 45.10 -3.86 -26.70
CA SER A 477 45.89 -3.23 -27.78
C SER A 477 46.45 -1.86 -27.42
N GLY A 478 46.15 -1.34 -26.23
CA GLY A 478 46.53 0.00 -25.80
C GLY A 478 45.75 1.15 -26.45
N GLN A 479 44.91 0.87 -27.45
CA GLN A 479 44.22 1.90 -28.24
C GLN A 479 42.75 1.53 -28.51
N CYS A 480 41.87 2.55 -28.57
CA CYS A 480 40.48 2.40 -29.00
C CYS A 480 40.23 3.29 -30.23
N ARG A 481 39.87 2.67 -31.36
CA ARG A 481 39.55 3.39 -32.61
C ARG A 481 38.07 3.77 -32.74
N LYS A 482 37.25 3.51 -31.72
CA LYS A 482 35.82 3.84 -31.73
C LYS A 482 35.64 5.29 -31.26
N PRO A 483 35.23 6.24 -32.12
CA PRO A 483 34.92 7.60 -31.68
C PRO A 483 33.70 7.57 -30.74
N GLY A 484 33.75 8.32 -29.64
CA GLY A 484 32.66 8.37 -28.65
C GLY A 484 32.42 7.05 -27.91
N CYS A 485 33.47 6.27 -27.61
CA CYS A 485 33.34 5.04 -26.84
C CYS A 485 32.81 5.32 -25.41
N THR A 486 31.67 4.71 -25.05
CA THR A 486 31.03 4.85 -23.73
C THR A 486 31.63 3.96 -22.64
N LEU A 487 32.62 3.13 -22.98
CA LEU A 487 33.34 2.26 -22.05
C LEU A 487 34.52 3.00 -21.42
N VAL A 488 34.91 2.57 -20.22
CA VAL A 488 35.98 3.23 -19.46
C VAL A 488 37.35 2.90 -20.07
N HIS A 489 38.10 3.95 -20.44
CA HIS A 489 39.46 3.83 -21.00
C HIS A 489 40.57 3.94 -19.94
N LYS A 490 40.31 4.69 -18.86
CA LYS A 490 41.26 4.87 -17.76
C LYS A 490 40.82 4.03 -16.57
N LEU A 491 41.62 3.01 -16.24
CA LEU A 491 41.34 2.12 -15.12
C LEU A 491 42.14 2.62 -13.91
N ASP A 492 41.45 3.16 -12.90
CA ASP A 492 42.03 3.57 -11.61
C ASP A 492 41.26 2.93 -10.44
N ASP A 493 41.79 3.10 -9.22
CA ASP A 493 41.20 2.52 -8.01
C ASP A 493 39.77 3.04 -7.76
N SER A 494 39.50 4.30 -8.12
CA SER A 494 38.20 4.95 -7.96
C SER A 494 37.14 4.32 -8.88
N TRP A 495 37.50 4.06 -10.14
CA TRP A 495 36.66 3.35 -11.09
C TRP A 495 36.36 1.94 -10.59
N TYR A 496 37.37 1.24 -10.05
CA TYR A 496 37.17 -0.12 -9.55
C TYR A 496 36.20 -0.16 -8.36
N ALA A 497 36.35 0.76 -7.41
CA ALA A 497 35.42 0.91 -6.30
C ALA A 497 34.00 1.21 -6.79
N ARG A 498 33.83 2.14 -7.75
CA ARG A 498 32.53 2.45 -8.37
C ARG A 498 31.91 1.26 -9.09
N ARG A 499 32.69 0.49 -9.85
CA ARG A 499 32.26 -0.74 -10.54
C ARG A 499 31.70 -1.77 -9.56
N VAL A 500 32.40 -2.03 -8.45
CA VAL A 500 31.95 -2.98 -7.42
C VAL A 500 30.73 -2.43 -6.66
N ARG A 501 30.76 -1.16 -6.27
CA ARG A 501 29.68 -0.47 -5.57
C ARG A 501 28.35 -0.57 -6.32
N PHE A 502 28.35 -0.32 -7.63
CA PHE A 502 27.16 -0.49 -8.46
C PHE A 502 26.57 -1.90 -8.34
N ARG A 503 27.40 -2.96 -8.44
CA ARG A 503 26.90 -4.35 -8.36
C ARG A 503 26.35 -4.66 -6.96
N LEU A 504 26.94 -4.11 -5.91
CA LEU A 504 26.47 -4.27 -4.53
C LEU A 504 25.15 -3.52 -4.26
N GLN A 505 24.97 -2.31 -4.79
CA GLN A 505 23.69 -1.57 -4.70
C GLN A 505 22.55 -2.33 -5.38
N GLN A 506 22.81 -2.90 -6.56
CA GLN A 506 21.85 -3.74 -7.28
C GLN A 506 21.43 -4.97 -6.48
N ILE A 507 22.38 -5.61 -5.79
CA ILE A 507 22.09 -6.74 -4.91
C ILE A 507 21.19 -6.31 -3.76
N ILE A 508 21.45 -5.16 -3.12
CA ILE A 508 20.61 -4.62 -2.03
C ILE A 508 19.18 -4.32 -2.53
N ILE A 509 19.04 -3.64 -3.67
CA ILE A 509 17.74 -3.27 -4.24
C ILE A 509 16.89 -4.53 -4.52
N LEU A 510 17.49 -5.53 -5.17
CA LEU A 510 16.81 -6.78 -5.48
C LEU A 510 16.53 -7.66 -4.25
N ASP A 511 17.31 -7.51 -3.19
CA ASP A 511 17.08 -8.22 -1.94
C ASP A 511 15.83 -7.72 -1.23
N ALA A 512 15.60 -6.39 -1.23
CA ALA A 512 14.40 -5.79 -0.68
C ALA A 512 13.11 -6.35 -1.33
N LEU A 513 13.13 -6.60 -2.64
CA LEU A 513 12.03 -7.23 -3.38
C LEU A 513 11.67 -8.62 -2.82
N GLN A 514 12.67 -9.38 -2.38
CA GLN A 514 12.51 -10.78 -1.97
C GLN A 514 12.00 -10.93 -0.54
N GLU A 515 12.15 -9.88 0.27
CA GLU A 515 11.66 -9.79 1.65
C GLU A 515 10.20 -9.34 1.75
N LEU A 516 9.60 -8.84 0.66
CA LEU A 516 8.23 -8.33 0.66
C LEU A 516 7.18 -9.42 1.00
N PRO A 517 6.16 -9.11 1.82
CA PRO A 517 5.04 -10.01 2.11
C PRO A 517 4.27 -10.35 0.82
N LYS A 518 4.10 -11.63 0.50
CA LYS A 518 3.51 -12.08 -0.79
C LYS A 518 2.02 -11.74 -0.96
N PRO A 519 1.66 -11.19 -2.13
CA PRO A 519 0.65 -11.80 -3.01
C PRO A 519 1.18 -12.21 -4.39
N PHE A 520 2.36 -11.72 -4.82
CA PHE A 520 2.82 -11.87 -6.21
C PHE A 520 3.70 -13.10 -6.39
N GLY A 521 3.25 -13.97 -7.29
CA GLY A 521 3.92 -15.19 -7.70
C GLY A 521 5.13 -14.93 -8.58
N SER A 522 6.14 -14.16 -8.12
CA SER A 522 7.47 -14.35 -8.70
C SER A 522 7.81 -15.81 -8.44
N VAL A 523 7.81 -16.62 -9.51
CA VAL A 523 8.08 -18.05 -9.43
C VAL A 523 9.41 -18.18 -8.71
N ARG A 524 9.53 -19.09 -7.74
CA ARG A 524 10.78 -19.29 -6.96
C ARG A 524 12.01 -19.32 -7.89
N GLU A 525 11.83 -19.83 -9.10
CA GLU A 525 12.81 -19.91 -10.18
C GLU A 525 13.28 -18.54 -10.68
N GLU A 526 12.38 -17.58 -10.91
CA GLU A 526 12.73 -16.23 -11.38
C GLU A 526 13.60 -15.50 -10.35
N ARG A 527 13.25 -15.58 -9.06
CA ARG A 527 14.07 -15.01 -7.97
C ARG A 527 15.46 -15.64 -7.93
N LEU A 528 15.54 -16.97 -8.09
CA LEU A 528 16.82 -17.67 -8.12
C LEU A 528 17.66 -17.30 -9.35
N GLU A 529 17.03 -17.08 -10.50
CA GLU A 529 17.71 -16.66 -11.72
C GLU A 529 18.29 -15.24 -11.59
N GLN A 530 17.52 -14.30 -11.05
CA GLN A 530 17.98 -12.93 -10.79
C GLN A 530 19.17 -12.92 -9.81
N ARG A 531 19.10 -13.67 -8.70
CA ARG A 531 20.20 -13.81 -7.74
C ARG A 531 21.46 -14.36 -8.40
N ARG A 532 21.34 -15.46 -9.15
CA ARG A 532 22.47 -16.07 -9.86
C ARG A 532 23.11 -15.10 -10.84
N SER A 533 22.31 -14.39 -11.63
CA SER A 533 22.78 -13.40 -12.61
C SER A 533 23.59 -12.28 -11.96
N TRP A 534 23.15 -11.73 -10.83
CA TRP A 534 23.88 -10.66 -10.16
C TRP A 534 25.07 -11.14 -9.33
N LEU A 535 25.01 -12.34 -8.73
CA LEU A 535 26.20 -12.98 -8.13
C LEU A 535 27.27 -13.27 -9.18
N ASP A 536 26.87 -13.71 -10.37
CA ASP A 536 27.76 -13.98 -11.51
C ASP A 536 28.47 -12.69 -11.96
N ARG A 537 27.72 -11.59 -12.10
CA ARG A 537 28.26 -10.25 -12.41
C ARG A 537 29.15 -9.67 -11.31
N LEU A 538 28.85 -9.95 -10.04
CA LEU A 538 29.69 -9.54 -8.91
C LEU A 538 30.99 -10.34 -8.91
N ASP A 539 30.94 -11.66 -9.11
CA ASP A 539 32.13 -12.50 -9.22
C ASP A 539 33.03 -12.07 -10.38
N ASP A 540 32.46 -11.71 -11.54
CA ASP A 540 33.20 -11.18 -12.68
C ASP A 540 33.80 -9.79 -12.43
N ALA A 541 33.20 -9.00 -11.54
CA ALA A 541 33.77 -7.72 -11.12
C ALA A 541 34.92 -7.92 -10.13
N LEU A 542 34.82 -8.91 -9.23
CA LEU A 542 35.80 -9.17 -8.16
C LEU A 542 36.98 -10.04 -8.61
N GLY A 543 36.77 -10.91 -9.60
CA GLY A 543 37.79 -11.83 -10.09
C GLY A 543 38.07 -11.66 -11.58
N THR A 544 39.34 -11.78 -11.95
CA THR A 544 39.82 -11.28 -13.24
C THR A 544 40.13 -12.37 -14.26
N LEU A 545 39.71 -12.14 -15.51
CA LEU A 545 40.16 -12.94 -16.66
C LEU A 545 41.64 -12.64 -17.01
N MET A 546 42.04 -11.38 -16.82
CA MET A 546 43.35 -10.86 -17.20
C MET A 546 44.13 -10.32 -15.99
N PHE A 547 45.43 -10.53 -16.00
CA PHE A 547 46.35 -10.00 -14.98
C PHE A 547 46.35 -8.45 -14.89
N LYS A 548 46.04 -7.74 -15.99
CA LYS A 548 45.96 -6.27 -16.02
C LYS A 548 44.73 -5.67 -15.32
N MET A 549 43.77 -6.51 -14.93
CA MET A 549 42.55 -6.09 -14.26
C MET A 549 42.71 -6.14 -12.72
N PRO A 550 42.01 -5.27 -11.97
CA PRO A 550 42.01 -5.30 -10.52
C PRO A 550 41.30 -6.54 -9.97
N THR A 551 41.85 -7.13 -8.91
CA THR A 551 41.21 -8.23 -8.18
C THR A 551 40.59 -7.73 -6.88
N ILE A 552 39.88 -8.59 -6.16
CA ILE A 552 39.35 -8.30 -4.83
C ILE A 552 40.41 -7.81 -3.83
N ALA A 553 41.67 -8.23 -4.00
CA ALA A 553 42.79 -7.80 -3.17
C ALA A 553 43.22 -6.34 -3.39
N SER A 554 42.71 -5.69 -4.46
CA SER A 554 42.97 -4.29 -4.81
C SER A 554 41.78 -3.38 -4.48
N LEU A 555 40.73 -3.90 -3.84
CA LEU A 555 39.50 -3.16 -3.58
C LEU A 555 39.63 -2.29 -2.32
N ASP A 556 39.48 -0.97 -2.49
CA ASP A 556 39.31 -0.05 -1.38
C ASP A 556 37.85 0.01 -0.93
N VAL A 557 37.52 -0.77 0.09
CA VAL A 557 36.16 -0.85 0.66
C VAL A 557 35.71 0.46 1.31
N THR A 558 36.61 1.36 1.69
CA THR A 558 36.24 2.61 2.36
C THR A 558 35.46 3.56 1.46
N GLN A 559 35.56 3.37 0.13
CA GLN A 559 34.80 4.10 -0.88
C GLN A 559 33.40 3.52 -1.12
N ILE A 560 33.04 2.43 -0.43
CA ILE A 560 31.78 1.70 -0.61
C ILE A 560 31.02 1.65 0.73
N PRO A 561 30.21 2.68 1.05
CA PRO A 561 29.49 2.72 2.32
C PRO A 561 28.44 1.60 2.44
N GLU A 562 27.93 1.07 1.33
CA GLU A 562 26.94 -0.02 1.32
C GLU A 562 27.56 -1.41 1.59
N ALA A 563 28.89 -1.53 1.57
CA ALA A 563 29.58 -2.82 1.66
C ALA A 563 29.17 -3.70 2.86
N PRO A 564 29.04 -3.19 4.11
CA PRO A 564 28.68 -4.02 5.25
C PRO A 564 27.31 -4.68 5.07
N ILE A 565 26.32 -3.95 4.58
CA ILE A 565 24.96 -4.45 4.35
C ILE A 565 24.95 -5.39 3.13
N ALA A 566 25.60 -4.99 2.04
CA ALA A 566 25.61 -5.76 0.81
C ALA A 566 26.26 -7.15 1.00
N PHE A 567 27.40 -7.24 1.71
CA PHE A 567 28.07 -8.53 1.91
C PHE A 567 27.30 -9.47 2.84
N LEU A 568 26.47 -8.97 3.76
CA LEU A 568 25.52 -9.80 4.52
C LEU A 568 24.48 -10.42 3.59
N VAL A 569 23.96 -9.66 2.63
CA VAL A 569 23.04 -10.15 1.60
C VAL A 569 23.73 -11.18 0.70
N VAL A 570 24.95 -10.90 0.22
CA VAL A 570 25.74 -11.84 -0.59
C VAL A 570 26.01 -13.14 0.17
N LYS A 571 26.31 -13.09 1.47
CA LYS A 571 26.46 -14.26 2.34
C LYS A 571 25.18 -15.12 2.35
N ARG A 572 24.02 -14.49 2.51
CA ARG A 572 22.72 -15.18 2.47
C ARG A 572 22.47 -15.80 1.09
N TRP A 573 22.64 -15.01 0.02
CA TRP A 573 22.38 -15.44 -1.36
C TRP A 573 23.30 -16.57 -1.82
N THR A 574 24.58 -16.56 -1.44
CA THR A 574 25.53 -17.63 -1.77
C THR A 574 25.13 -18.95 -1.10
N SER A 575 24.80 -18.93 0.19
CA SER A 575 24.26 -20.10 0.90
C SER A 575 22.97 -20.61 0.28
N GLU A 576 21.98 -19.74 0.06
CA GLU A 576 20.71 -20.13 -0.56
C GLU A 576 20.90 -20.68 -1.97
N THR A 577 21.80 -20.10 -2.76
CA THR A 577 22.15 -20.61 -4.09
C THR A 577 22.72 -22.02 -4.00
N LEU A 578 23.67 -22.26 -3.10
CA LEU A 578 24.27 -23.58 -2.89
C LEU A 578 23.22 -24.63 -2.49
N PHE A 579 22.30 -24.30 -1.60
CA PHE A 579 21.23 -25.20 -1.15
C PHE A 579 20.18 -25.49 -2.25
N ASP A 580 19.90 -24.50 -3.12
CA ASP A 580 18.87 -24.58 -4.17
C ASP A 580 19.41 -25.03 -5.54
N LEU A 581 20.68 -25.40 -5.64
CA LEU A 581 21.26 -25.93 -6.87
C LEU A 581 20.64 -27.29 -7.23
N ARG A 582 20.03 -27.34 -8.41
CA ARG A 582 19.39 -28.53 -8.98
C ARG A 582 20.16 -29.02 -10.21
N PRO A 583 20.99 -30.07 -10.09
CA PRO A 583 21.79 -30.57 -11.20
C PRO A 583 20.99 -31.31 -12.28
N ALA A 584 19.76 -31.76 -12.00
CA ALA A 584 18.94 -32.55 -12.93
C ALA A 584 18.07 -31.71 -13.91
N LEU A 585 17.99 -30.39 -13.74
CA LEU A 585 17.17 -29.54 -14.62
C LEU A 585 17.90 -29.27 -15.96
N PRO A 586 17.23 -29.37 -17.13
CA PRO A 586 17.83 -29.11 -18.44
C PRO A 586 18.48 -27.72 -18.54
N ASN A 587 17.84 -26.71 -17.94
CA ASN A 587 18.33 -25.32 -17.88
C ASN A 587 19.58 -25.14 -16.97
N SER A 588 19.94 -26.14 -16.15
CA SER A 588 21.13 -26.12 -15.29
C SER A 588 22.36 -26.78 -15.94
N ARG A 589 22.21 -27.45 -17.09
CA ARG A 589 23.30 -28.24 -17.73
C ARG A 589 24.56 -27.42 -18.03
N PHE A 590 24.41 -26.15 -18.41
CA PHE A 590 25.55 -25.26 -18.68
C PHE A 590 25.97 -24.42 -17.47
N GLY A 591 25.21 -24.43 -16.36
CA GLY A 591 25.42 -23.51 -15.24
C GLY A 591 25.73 -24.16 -13.90
N PHE A 592 25.60 -25.48 -13.73
CA PHE A 592 25.71 -26.11 -12.40
C PHE A 592 27.09 -25.90 -11.76
N LEU A 593 28.16 -26.32 -12.42
CA LEU A 593 29.52 -26.21 -11.88
C LEU A 593 29.94 -24.75 -11.72
N THR A 594 29.60 -23.89 -12.69
CA THR A 594 29.82 -22.44 -12.61
C THR A 594 29.16 -21.84 -11.37
N ASN A 595 27.85 -22.04 -11.19
CA ASN A 595 27.11 -21.49 -10.06
C ASN A 595 27.61 -22.05 -8.73
N PHE A 596 27.89 -23.35 -8.66
CA PHE A 596 28.45 -23.98 -7.46
C PHE A 596 29.79 -23.36 -7.07
N ALA A 597 30.72 -23.27 -8.03
CA ALA A 597 32.06 -22.78 -7.78
C ALA A 597 32.08 -21.28 -7.48
N LYS A 598 31.34 -20.45 -8.24
CA LYS A 598 31.23 -19.00 -7.96
C LYS A 598 30.61 -18.74 -6.58
N ALA A 599 29.50 -19.40 -6.24
CA ALA A 599 28.89 -19.26 -4.91
C ALA A 599 29.82 -19.75 -3.79
N SER A 600 30.58 -20.82 -4.02
CA SER A 600 31.59 -21.32 -3.08
C SER A 600 32.76 -20.34 -2.92
N PHE A 601 33.28 -19.77 -4.00
CA PHE A 601 34.38 -18.81 -3.94
C PHE A 601 33.98 -17.52 -3.23
N LEU A 602 32.85 -16.92 -3.61
CA LEU A 602 32.31 -15.73 -2.95
C LEU A 602 32.01 -16.01 -1.48
N GLY A 603 31.38 -17.17 -1.19
CA GLY A 603 31.07 -17.58 0.18
C GLY A 603 32.31 -17.80 1.03
N MET A 604 33.35 -18.46 0.50
CA MET A 604 34.62 -18.68 1.22
C MET A 604 35.37 -17.38 1.47
N PHE A 605 35.29 -16.43 0.54
CA PHE A 605 35.84 -15.10 0.74
C PHE A 605 35.16 -14.39 1.91
N ILE A 606 33.84 -14.53 2.02
CA ILE A 606 33.05 -13.89 3.08
C ILE A 606 33.20 -14.58 4.43
N ASP A 607 32.91 -15.87 4.46
CA ASP A 607 32.91 -16.68 5.68
C ASP A 607 33.29 -18.13 5.35
N ARG A 608 34.60 -18.36 5.33
CA ARG A 608 35.22 -19.65 5.01
C ARG A 608 34.73 -20.79 5.91
N GLU A 609 34.69 -20.55 7.22
CA GLU A 609 34.32 -21.58 8.21
C GLU A 609 32.85 -21.97 8.07
N MET A 610 31.98 -20.97 7.85
CA MET A 610 30.58 -21.20 7.57
C MET A 610 30.40 -22.04 6.30
N VAL A 611 30.99 -21.67 5.16
CA VAL A 611 30.83 -22.46 3.93
C VAL A 611 31.33 -23.89 4.09
N PHE A 612 32.48 -24.08 4.75
CA PHE A 612 33.04 -25.42 4.97
C PHE A 612 32.18 -26.30 5.86
N SER A 613 31.58 -25.74 6.92
CA SER A 613 30.64 -26.47 7.78
C SER A 613 29.32 -26.79 7.07
N HIS A 614 28.94 -26.04 6.04
CA HIS A 614 27.72 -26.27 5.26
C HIS A 614 27.90 -27.24 4.08
N PHE A 615 29.10 -27.45 3.54
CA PHE A 615 29.31 -28.38 2.42
C PHE A 615 28.76 -29.79 2.72
N ASP A 616 28.86 -30.24 3.97
CA ASP A 616 28.35 -31.56 4.37
C ASP A 616 26.81 -31.62 4.45
N ARG A 617 26.12 -30.48 4.27
CA ARG A 617 24.66 -30.34 4.32
C ARG A 617 24.04 -29.97 2.97
N ILE A 618 24.86 -29.65 1.95
CA ILE A 618 24.35 -29.24 0.64
C ILE A 618 23.74 -30.44 -0.10
N PRO A 619 22.47 -30.35 -0.55
CA PRO A 619 21.78 -31.48 -1.18
C PRO A 619 22.49 -32.06 -2.41
N CYS A 620 23.10 -31.23 -3.26
CA CYS A 620 23.78 -31.69 -4.47
C CYS A 620 25.15 -32.38 -4.22
N LEU A 621 25.64 -32.36 -2.98
CA LEU A 621 26.85 -33.07 -2.57
C LEU A 621 26.53 -34.37 -1.83
N GLN A 622 25.47 -34.36 -1.01
CA GLN A 622 25.12 -35.47 -0.12
C GLN A 622 24.22 -36.53 -0.77
N TRP A 623 23.24 -36.12 -1.57
CA TRP A 623 22.20 -37.05 -2.03
C TRP A 623 22.55 -37.60 -3.41
N LEU A 624 22.72 -38.92 -3.50
CA LEU A 624 23.08 -39.62 -4.75
C LEU A 624 22.13 -39.27 -5.91
N GLY A 625 20.82 -39.18 -5.65
CA GLY A 625 19.80 -38.78 -6.63
C GLY A 625 19.84 -37.30 -7.05
N ARG A 626 20.74 -36.51 -6.46
CA ARG A 626 21.01 -35.11 -6.79
C ARG A 626 22.47 -34.87 -7.16
N TRP A 627 23.23 -35.90 -7.51
CA TRP A 627 24.55 -35.71 -8.10
C TRP A 627 24.43 -35.33 -9.58
N HIS A 628 25.36 -34.51 -10.06
CA HIS A 628 25.40 -34.15 -11.47
C HIS A 628 25.96 -35.32 -12.29
N PRO A 629 25.29 -35.78 -13.36
CA PRO A 629 25.70 -36.97 -14.11
C PRO A 629 27.14 -36.90 -14.65
N GLN A 630 27.57 -35.74 -15.18
CA GLN A 630 28.92 -35.56 -15.72
C GLN A 630 30.02 -35.38 -14.66
N LEU A 631 29.66 -35.22 -13.38
CA LEU A 631 30.61 -35.13 -12.26
C LEU A 631 30.57 -36.40 -11.40
N THR A 632 29.86 -37.44 -11.85
CA THR A 632 29.71 -38.71 -11.13
C THR A 632 30.45 -39.80 -11.89
N ILE A 633 31.41 -40.43 -11.22
CA ILE A 633 32.05 -41.65 -11.70
C ILE A 633 31.23 -42.81 -11.15
N TRP A 634 30.37 -43.36 -12.00
CA TRP A 634 29.59 -44.56 -11.70
C TRP A 634 30.51 -45.77 -11.72
N ARG A 635 30.53 -46.51 -10.60
CA ARG A 635 31.30 -47.75 -10.48
C ARG A 635 30.35 -48.95 -10.33
N ALA A 636 30.87 -50.15 -10.51
CA ALA A 636 30.11 -51.39 -10.37
C ALA A 636 29.41 -51.48 -8.99
N PRO A 637 28.36 -52.29 -8.79
CA PRO A 637 27.56 -52.34 -7.56
C PRO A 637 28.35 -52.62 -6.26
N GLN A 638 29.57 -53.14 -6.37
CA GLN A 638 30.46 -53.44 -5.24
C GLN A 638 31.44 -52.29 -4.90
N GLU A 639 31.49 -51.23 -5.71
CA GLU A 639 32.36 -50.07 -5.51
C GLU A 639 31.54 -48.78 -5.34
N CYS A 640 31.91 -47.95 -4.37
CA CYS A 640 31.22 -46.68 -4.14
C CYS A 640 31.44 -45.72 -5.31
N SER A 641 30.35 -45.32 -5.98
CA SER A 641 30.37 -44.25 -6.98
C SER A 641 30.93 -42.97 -6.36
N THR A 642 31.78 -42.26 -7.10
CA THR A 642 32.50 -41.09 -6.58
C THR A 642 32.03 -39.82 -7.26
N ASN A 643 31.67 -38.81 -6.46
CA ASN A 643 31.39 -37.47 -6.99
C ASN A 643 32.69 -36.66 -7.06
N VAL A 644 33.11 -36.34 -8.28
CA VAL A 644 34.37 -35.65 -8.60
C VAL A 644 34.43 -34.25 -7.99
N LEU A 645 33.27 -33.64 -7.71
CA LEU A 645 33.20 -32.34 -7.04
C LEU A 645 33.83 -32.34 -5.65
N TRP A 646 33.83 -33.49 -4.95
CA TRP A 646 34.53 -33.62 -3.66
C TRP A 646 36.05 -33.47 -3.80
N SER A 647 36.64 -33.86 -4.93
CA SER A 647 38.09 -33.64 -5.17
C SER A 647 38.45 -32.16 -5.18
N TRP A 648 37.54 -31.31 -5.70
CA TRP A 648 37.70 -29.86 -5.67
C TRP A 648 37.48 -29.29 -4.26
N ILE A 649 36.42 -29.72 -3.57
CA ILE A 649 36.10 -29.26 -2.21
C ILE A 649 37.21 -29.62 -1.22
N ASP A 650 37.74 -30.84 -1.30
CA ASP A 650 38.81 -31.30 -0.41
C ASP A 650 40.10 -30.51 -0.62
N PHE A 651 40.42 -30.19 -1.88
CA PHE A 651 41.51 -29.27 -2.21
C PHE A 651 41.30 -27.87 -1.61
N LEU A 652 40.08 -27.31 -1.68
CA LEU A 652 39.76 -26.01 -1.11
C LEU A 652 39.80 -26.00 0.42
N ARG A 653 39.31 -27.07 1.06
CA ARG A 653 39.34 -27.24 2.52
C ARG A 653 40.76 -27.31 3.05
N GLY A 654 41.67 -27.96 2.30
CA GLY A 654 43.02 -28.22 2.81
C GLY A 654 42.99 -29.14 4.03
N ALA A 655 41.99 -30.01 4.14
CA ALA A 655 41.76 -30.88 5.31
C ALA A 655 42.15 -32.35 5.07
N SER A 656 42.50 -32.73 3.83
CA SER A 656 42.90 -34.10 3.52
C SER A 656 44.34 -34.38 3.98
N ASP A 657 44.61 -35.58 4.49
CA ASP A 657 45.90 -35.82 5.15
C ASP A 657 47.12 -35.75 4.19
N ARG A 658 47.01 -36.09 2.90
CA ARG A 658 48.20 -36.18 2.00
C ARG A 658 47.99 -35.94 0.50
N ARG A 659 46.82 -35.52 0.01
CA ARG A 659 46.50 -35.56 -1.44
C ARG A 659 45.88 -34.30 -2.04
N ASP A 660 45.79 -33.19 -1.32
CA ASP A 660 45.04 -32.00 -1.75
C ASP A 660 45.52 -31.47 -3.13
N PHE A 661 46.84 -31.32 -3.32
CA PHE A 661 47.42 -30.91 -4.61
C PHE A 661 47.15 -31.90 -5.76
N LEU A 662 47.11 -33.20 -5.46
CA LEU A 662 46.76 -34.22 -6.45
C LEU A 662 45.27 -34.12 -6.80
N LEU A 663 44.39 -33.98 -5.81
CA LEU A 663 42.94 -33.86 -6.01
C LEU A 663 42.58 -32.60 -6.83
N GLY A 664 43.22 -31.46 -6.56
CA GLY A 664 43.04 -30.24 -7.33
C GLY A 664 43.50 -30.37 -8.79
N ALA A 665 44.68 -30.97 -9.02
CA ALA A 665 45.19 -31.20 -10.38
C ALA A 665 44.35 -32.23 -11.15
N SER A 666 43.95 -33.33 -10.51
CA SER A 666 43.08 -34.35 -11.09
C SER A 666 41.68 -33.82 -11.40
N PHE A 667 41.14 -32.93 -10.56
CA PHE A 667 39.85 -32.27 -10.82
C PHE A 667 39.93 -31.41 -12.09
N LEU A 668 40.97 -30.57 -12.22
CA LEU A 668 41.17 -29.77 -13.42
C LEU A 668 41.30 -30.65 -14.67
N GLN A 669 42.12 -31.71 -14.57
CA GLN A 669 42.29 -32.68 -15.64
C GLN A 669 40.94 -33.33 -16.03
N TYR A 670 40.14 -33.74 -15.06
CA TYR A 670 38.83 -34.34 -15.31
C TYR A 670 37.88 -33.37 -16.04
N VAL A 671 37.76 -32.13 -15.55
CA VAL A 671 36.88 -31.10 -16.14
C VAL A 671 37.24 -30.83 -17.60
N VAL A 672 38.53 -30.69 -17.92
CA VAL A 672 38.98 -30.43 -19.30
C VAL A 672 38.81 -31.66 -20.19
N GLN A 673 39.21 -32.86 -19.72
CA GLN A 673 39.14 -34.08 -20.52
C GLN A 673 37.70 -34.53 -20.81
N HIS A 674 36.79 -34.38 -19.84
CA HIS A 674 35.39 -34.76 -19.98
C HIS A 674 34.50 -33.61 -20.45
N ARG A 675 35.09 -32.45 -20.78
CA ARG A 675 34.39 -31.27 -21.29
C ARG A 675 33.19 -30.88 -20.42
N VAL A 676 33.42 -30.79 -19.10
CA VAL A 676 32.33 -30.48 -18.15
C VAL A 676 31.99 -28.99 -18.22
N PRO A 677 30.73 -28.59 -18.50
CA PRO A 677 30.41 -27.20 -18.74
C PRO A 677 30.79 -26.25 -17.59
N ILE A 678 31.57 -25.22 -17.91
CA ILE A 678 32.10 -24.28 -16.92
C ILE A 678 32.38 -22.90 -17.54
N ASN A 679 32.26 -21.85 -16.72
CA ASN A 679 32.65 -20.51 -17.11
C ASN A 679 34.17 -20.44 -17.32
N LEU A 680 34.60 -19.88 -18.46
CA LEU A 680 36.01 -19.82 -18.83
C LEU A 680 36.86 -18.96 -17.87
N GLY A 681 36.31 -17.84 -17.38
CA GLY A 681 36.99 -16.99 -16.40
C GLY A 681 37.19 -17.71 -15.06
N LEU A 682 36.20 -18.49 -14.64
CA LEU A 682 36.30 -19.36 -13.47
C LEU A 682 37.38 -20.43 -13.63
N LEU A 683 37.42 -21.09 -14.80
CA LEU A 683 38.43 -22.11 -15.10
C LEU A 683 39.85 -21.51 -15.12
N CYS A 684 40.04 -20.32 -15.70
CA CYS A 684 41.30 -19.59 -15.65
C CYS A 684 41.70 -19.27 -14.21
N ARG A 685 40.76 -18.82 -13.36
CA ARG A 685 41.01 -18.55 -11.94
C ARG A 685 41.42 -19.82 -11.17
N MET A 686 40.82 -20.97 -11.47
CA MET A 686 41.22 -22.26 -10.91
C MET A 686 42.65 -22.63 -11.29
N VAL A 687 43.03 -22.43 -12.56
CA VAL A 687 44.40 -22.64 -13.05
C VAL A 687 45.39 -21.72 -12.35
N GLN A 688 45.09 -20.42 -12.26
CA GLN A 688 45.93 -19.43 -11.56
C GLN A 688 46.13 -19.81 -10.09
N ARG A 689 45.05 -20.18 -9.40
CA ARG A 689 45.09 -20.62 -7.99
C ARG A 689 45.96 -21.84 -7.79
N LEU A 690 45.81 -22.87 -8.64
CA LEU A 690 46.65 -24.06 -8.61
C LEU A 690 48.12 -23.70 -8.86
N CYS A 691 48.43 -23.01 -9.96
CA CYS A 691 49.80 -22.63 -10.32
C CYS A 691 50.49 -21.81 -9.21
N THR A 692 49.75 -20.89 -8.59
CA THR A 692 50.24 -20.06 -7.48
C THR A 692 50.52 -20.90 -6.24
N LEU A 693 49.57 -21.72 -5.79
CA LEU A 693 49.73 -22.55 -4.59
C LEU A 693 50.84 -23.60 -4.77
N PHE A 694 50.96 -24.23 -5.95
CA PHE A 694 52.08 -25.12 -6.27
C PHE A 694 53.42 -24.38 -6.20
N SER A 695 53.50 -23.18 -6.78
CA SER A 695 54.72 -22.36 -6.75
C SER A 695 55.14 -22.00 -5.32
N MET A 696 54.20 -21.55 -4.49
CA MET A 696 54.46 -21.17 -3.10
C MET A 696 54.82 -22.39 -2.23
N ALA A 697 54.01 -23.46 -2.29
CA ALA A 697 54.22 -24.66 -1.47
C ALA A 697 55.50 -25.42 -1.85
N TYR A 698 55.83 -25.52 -3.14
CA TYR A 698 57.07 -26.16 -3.59
C TYR A 698 58.30 -25.41 -3.06
N ASN A 699 58.34 -24.08 -3.20
CA ASN A 699 59.47 -23.29 -2.71
C ASN A 699 59.60 -23.34 -1.18
N TYR A 700 58.47 -23.29 -0.46
CA TYR A 700 58.48 -23.47 0.99
C TYR A 700 58.99 -24.86 1.40
N GLN A 701 58.59 -25.94 0.72
CA GLN A 701 59.06 -27.30 1.05
C GLN A 701 60.55 -27.50 0.78
N GLN A 702 61.09 -26.89 -0.29
CA GLN A 702 62.50 -27.03 -0.66
C GLN A 702 63.43 -26.15 0.18
N ARG A 703 63.00 -24.92 0.53
CA ARG A 703 63.89 -23.90 1.11
C ARG A 703 63.44 -23.36 2.46
N ARG A 704 62.25 -23.74 2.95
CA ARG A 704 61.57 -23.13 4.11
C ARG A 704 61.49 -21.61 4.02
N SER A 705 61.44 -21.08 2.79
CA SER A 705 61.55 -19.66 2.49
C SER A 705 60.88 -19.35 1.14
N MET A 706 60.39 -18.12 0.98
CA MET A 706 59.82 -17.58 -0.25
C MET A 706 60.87 -16.85 -1.10
N HIS A 707 62.16 -16.90 -0.73
CA HIS A 707 63.22 -16.20 -1.44
C HIS A 707 63.29 -16.60 -2.94
N ASN A 708 63.31 -15.58 -3.81
CA ASN A 708 63.25 -15.66 -5.28
C ASN A 708 61.95 -16.19 -5.88
N VAL A 709 60.87 -16.29 -5.10
CA VAL A 709 59.54 -16.52 -5.67
C VAL A 709 59.10 -15.24 -6.40
N ILE A 710 58.61 -15.40 -7.63
CA ILE A 710 58.12 -14.32 -8.50
C ILE A 710 56.64 -14.58 -8.79
N LEU A 711 55.75 -13.77 -8.23
CA LEU A 711 54.31 -13.91 -8.39
C LEU A 711 53.61 -12.54 -8.40
N PRO A 712 52.42 -12.45 -9.00
CA PRO A 712 51.53 -11.30 -8.83
C PRO A 712 51.25 -10.95 -7.38
N ARG A 713 51.30 -9.66 -7.02
CA ARG A 713 50.95 -9.14 -5.69
C ARG A 713 49.61 -9.69 -5.19
N SER A 714 48.56 -9.53 -5.99
CA SER A 714 47.19 -9.89 -5.62
C SER A 714 46.99 -11.38 -5.42
N TRP A 715 47.61 -12.22 -6.25
CA TRP A 715 47.48 -13.68 -6.17
C TRP A 715 48.05 -14.19 -4.84
N VAL A 716 49.19 -13.66 -4.42
CA VAL A 716 49.80 -14.03 -3.13
C VAL A 716 48.95 -13.56 -1.97
N LEU A 717 48.46 -12.32 -2.02
CA LEU A 717 47.65 -11.73 -0.95
C LEU A 717 46.31 -12.46 -0.76
N GLU A 718 45.62 -12.80 -1.85
CA GLU A 718 44.35 -13.54 -1.82
C GLU A 718 44.54 -14.97 -1.30
N LEU A 719 45.57 -15.67 -1.77
CA LEU A 719 45.81 -17.08 -1.49
C LEU A 719 46.66 -17.34 -0.25
N TRP A 720 47.05 -16.32 0.51
CA TRP A 720 47.96 -16.47 1.64
C TRP A 720 47.45 -17.44 2.71
N GLN A 721 46.15 -17.34 3.05
CA GLN A 721 45.52 -18.24 4.02
C GLN A 721 45.45 -19.67 3.48
N ASP A 722 45.18 -19.84 2.19
CA ASP A 722 45.15 -21.15 1.55
C ASP A 722 46.54 -21.79 1.54
N PHE A 723 47.57 -21.01 1.21
CA PHE A 723 48.96 -21.42 1.31
C PHE A 723 49.30 -21.90 2.72
N ASN A 724 48.91 -21.17 3.77
CA ASN A 724 49.17 -21.60 5.15
C ASN A 724 48.56 -22.96 5.49
N ASN A 725 47.40 -23.30 4.90
CA ASN A 725 46.74 -24.60 5.11
C ASN A 725 47.41 -25.74 4.35
N VAL A 726 48.12 -25.46 3.25
CA VAL A 726 48.68 -26.50 2.35
C VAL A 726 50.21 -26.50 2.25
N LYS A 727 50.93 -25.53 2.83
CA LYS A 727 52.38 -25.34 2.65
C LYS A 727 53.23 -26.56 3.00
N GLU A 728 52.78 -27.39 3.93
CA GLU A 728 53.50 -28.60 4.39
C GLU A 728 53.11 -29.87 3.62
N LYS A 729 52.09 -29.80 2.76
CA LYS A 729 51.50 -30.96 2.09
C LYS A 729 52.19 -31.29 0.77
N PRO A 730 52.39 -32.57 0.42
CA PRO A 730 53.15 -32.94 -0.79
C PRO A 730 52.57 -32.33 -2.06
N CYS A 731 53.40 -31.59 -2.81
CA CYS A 731 52.98 -30.82 -3.99
C CYS A 731 53.65 -31.27 -5.31
N ARG A 732 54.11 -32.53 -5.40
CA ARG A 732 54.87 -33.03 -6.58
C ARG A 732 54.04 -33.26 -7.84
N SER A 733 52.71 -33.15 -7.77
CA SER A 733 51.78 -33.35 -8.89
C SER A 733 51.70 -32.18 -9.88
N PHE A 734 52.55 -31.14 -9.75
CA PHE A 734 52.50 -29.94 -10.60
C PHE A 734 52.60 -30.23 -12.12
N LYS A 735 53.25 -31.32 -12.53
CA LYS A 735 53.37 -31.71 -13.96
C LYS A 735 52.01 -32.07 -14.57
N MET A 736 51.05 -32.54 -13.77
CA MET A 736 49.71 -32.88 -14.21
C MET A 736 48.91 -31.68 -14.70
N LEU A 737 49.35 -30.45 -14.42
CA LEU A 737 48.68 -29.23 -14.89
C LEU A 737 48.99 -28.92 -16.36
N VAL A 738 50.14 -29.39 -16.88
CA VAL A 738 50.63 -28.98 -18.21
C VAL A 738 49.71 -29.47 -19.33
N ASP A 739 49.34 -30.76 -19.33
CA ASP A 739 48.51 -31.34 -20.40
C ASP A 739 47.07 -30.77 -20.44
N PRO A 740 46.33 -30.65 -19.31
CA PRO A 740 45.01 -30.04 -19.33
C PRO A 740 45.03 -28.58 -19.79
N ILE A 741 46.05 -27.80 -19.40
CA ILE A 741 46.16 -26.39 -19.83
C ILE A 741 46.51 -26.32 -21.32
N ARG A 742 47.37 -27.21 -21.84
CA ARG A 742 47.65 -27.34 -23.27
C ARG A 742 46.36 -27.60 -24.06
N GLU A 743 45.59 -28.59 -23.64
CA GLU A 743 44.33 -28.97 -24.29
C GLU A 743 43.33 -27.81 -24.29
N LEU A 744 43.21 -27.09 -23.16
CA LEU A 744 42.38 -25.90 -23.07
C LEU A 744 42.83 -24.80 -24.03
N MET A 745 44.14 -24.50 -24.11
CA MET A 745 44.67 -23.50 -25.04
C MET A 745 44.44 -23.91 -26.50
N LEU A 746 44.61 -25.19 -26.83
CA LEU A 746 44.36 -25.72 -28.17
C LEU A 746 42.90 -25.53 -28.56
N GLN A 747 41.96 -25.93 -27.70
CA GLN A 747 40.52 -25.78 -27.92
C GLN A 747 40.10 -24.31 -28.08
N LEU A 748 40.63 -23.44 -27.22
CA LEU A 748 40.38 -22.00 -27.33
C LEU A 748 40.91 -21.45 -28.65
N HIS A 749 42.01 -21.98 -29.17
CA HIS A 749 42.62 -21.48 -30.39
C HIS A 749 41.96 -22.00 -31.67
N THR A 750 41.40 -23.22 -31.68
CA THR A 750 40.93 -23.92 -32.89
C THR A 750 39.41 -23.92 -33.11
N VAL A 751 38.59 -23.81 -32.06
CA VAL A 751 37.13 -24.02 -32.18
C VAL A 751 36.37 -22.71 -32.33
N GLU A 752 35.50 -22.62 -33.34
CA GLU A 752 34.58 -21.49 -33.52
C GLU A 752 33.41 -21.55 -32.53
N PRO A 753 33.04 -20.42 -31.91
CA PRO A 753 31.94 -20.36 -30.96
C PRO A 753 30.58 -20.29 -31.65
N VAL A 754 29.54 -20.67 -30.91
CA VAL A 754 28.12 -20.43 -31.26
C VAL A 754 27.51 -19.48 -30.23
N VAL A 755 26.66 -18.55 -30.68
CA VAL A 755 25.90 -17.66 -29.79
C VAL A 755 24.54 -18.29 -29.51
N ASP A 756 24.23 -18.52 -28.23
CA ASP A 756 22.93 -19.05 -27.80
C ASP A 756 21.85 -17.94 -27.75
N SER A 757 20.58 -18.33 -27.69
CA SER A 757 19.41 -17.44 -27.59
C SER A 757 19.45 -16.49 -26.39
N ARG A 758 20.27 -16.82 -25.36
CA ARG A 758 20.48 -16.01 -24.16
C ARG A 758 21.60 -14.96 -24.31
N GLY A 759 22.24 -14.87 -25.48
CA GLY A 759 23.39 -13.99 -25.76
C GLY A 759 24.69 -14.44 -25.08
N LEU A 760 24.73 -15.67 -24.56
CA LEU A 760 25.96 -16.32 -24.08
C LEU A 760 26.76 -16.80 -25.29
N THR A 761 28.05 -16.49 -25.32
CA THR A 761 28.92 -17.12 -26.31
C THR A 761 29.42 -18.46 -25.76
N ILE A 762 29.06 -19.54 -26.47
CA ILE A 762 29.30 -20.92 -26.05
C ILE A 762 30.27 -21.56 -27.04
N ASN A 763 31.28 -22.23 -26.51
CA ASN A 763 32.19 -23.09 -27.25
C ASN A 763 32.12 -24.50 -26.65
N ASP A 764 31.22 -25.32 -27.19
CA ASP A 764 30.95 -26.71 -26.78
C ASP A 764 30.52 -26.81 -25.30
N TRP A 765 31.50 -26.78 -24.38
CA TRP A 765 31.33 -26.85 -22.93
C TRP A 765 31.79 -25.57 -22.20
N LEU A 766 32.60 -24.74 -22.84
CA LEU A 766 33.05 -23.47 -22.28
C LEU A 766 32.02 -22.38 -22.57
N HIS A 767 31.70 -21.59 -21.55
CA HIS A 767 30.87 -20.39 -21.74
C HIS A 767 31.50 -19.22 -21.02
N TYR A 768 31.14 -18.01 -21.42
CA TYR A 768 31.52 -16.81 -20.70
C TYR A 768 30.33 -15.87 -20.64
N ALA A 769 29.92 -15.51 -19.42
CA ALA A 769 28.72 -14.75 -19.13
C ALA A 769 28.90 -13.23 -19.27
N SER A 770 29.75 -12.79 -20.21
CA SER A 770 29.80 -11.40 -20.62
C SER A 770 29.06 -11.26 -21.94
N ARG A 771 27.92 -10.53 -21.92
CA ARG A 771 27.12 -10.23 -23.11
C ARG A 771 27.86 -9.37 -24.15
N ASP A 772 29.07 -8.90 -23.83
CA ASP A 772 29.67 -7.74 -24.50
C ASP A 772 31.12 -7.94 -24.94
N LEU A 773 31.72 -9.08 -24.59
CA LEU A 773 33.04 -9.45 -25.11
C LEU A 773 32.88 -10.44 -26.25
N PRO A 774 33.26 -10.07 -27.48
CA PRO A 774 33.36 -11.04 -28.56
C PRO A 774 34.23 -12.21 -28.10
N TRP A 775 33.79 -13.44 -28.35
CA TRP A 775 34.56 -14.62 -27.97
C TRP A 775 36.04 -14.59 -28.38
N PRO A 776 36.45 -14.04 -29.54
CA PRO A 776 37.86 -13.83 -29.84
C PRO A 776 38.59 -13.08 -28.72
N VAL A 777 38.01 -11.99 -28.20
CA VAL A 777 38.60 -11.18 -27.11
C VAL A 777 38.70 -11.99 -25.82
N VAL A 778 37.66 -12.76 -25.46
CA VAL A 778 37.65 -13.61 -24.27
C VAL A 778 38.69 -14.73 -24.39
N SER A 779 38.74 -15.37 -25.56
CA SER A 779 39.69 -16.43 -25.91
C SER A 779 41.13 -15.92 -25.83
N ASP A 780 41.42 -14.78 -26.46
CA ASP A 780 42.76 -14.18 -26.49
C ASP A 780 43.24 -13.81 -25.09
N ALA A 781 42.37 -13.18 -24.29
CA ALA A 781 42.63 -12.87 -22.89
C ALA A 781 42.89 -14.13 -22.06
N SER A 782 42.12 -15.19 -22.30
CA SER A 782 42.27 -16.48 -21.59
C SER A 782 43.57 -17.18 -21.97
N ILE A 783 43.93 -17.22 -23.26
CA ILE A 783 45.19 -17.81 -23.74
C ILE A 783 46.39 -17.09 -23.11
N ALA A 784 46.38 -15.75 -23.09
CA ALA A 784 47.41 -14.96 -22.42
C ALA A 784 47.53 -15.31 -20.94
N SER A 785 46.39 -15.39 -20.24
CA SER A 785 46.29 -15.73 -18.81
C SER A 785 46.83 -17.15 -18.50
N LEU A 786 46.52 -18.13 -19.36
CA LEU A 786 46.99 -19.51 -19.24
C LEU A 786 48.51 -19.63 -19.51
N CYS A 787 49.00 -18.96 -20.57
CA CYS A 787 50.43 -18.89 -20.89
C CYS A 787 51.22 -18.29 -19.74
N GLN A 788 50.73 -17.19 -19.17
CA GLN A 788 51.35 -16.52 -18.03
C GLN A 788 51.35 -17.42 -16.79
N SER A 789 50.23 -18.08 -16.48
CA SER A 789 50.10 -18.98 -15.32
C SER A 789 51.09 -20.15 -15.38
N LEU A 790 51.21 -20.81 -16.53
CA LEU A 790 52.19 -21.88 -16.76
C LEU A 790 53.63 -21.35 -16.68
N SER A 791 53.90 -20.20 -17.28
CA SER A 791 55.24 -19.62 -17.28
C SER A 791 55.66 -19.21 -15.85
N LEU A 792 54.75 -18.65 -15.04
CA LEU A 792 54.98 -18.37 -13.63
C LEU A 792 55.22 -19.65 -12.82
N LEU A 793 54.51 -20.74 -13.11
CA LEU A 793 54.75 -22.04 -12.47
C LEU A 793 56.19 -22.53 -12.74
N GLY A 794 56.65 -22.52 -14.00
CA GLY A 794 58.00 -22.96 -14.35
C GLY A 794 59.13 -21.99 -13.95
N LEU A 795 58.82 -20.70 -13.75
CA LEU A 795 59.76 -19.71 -13.20
C LEU A 795 60.09 -20.04 -11.75
N ASN A 796 59.06 -20.41 -10.98
CA ASN A 796 59.18 -20.71 -9.56
C ASN A 796 59.62 -22.14 -9.26
N ILE A 797 59.34 -23.11 -10.14
CA ILE A 797 59.75 -24.52 -9.97
C ILE A 797 60.92 -24.83 -10.91
N ARG A 798 62.10 -25.07 -10.35
CA ARG A 798 63.34 -25.38 -11.09
C ARG A 798 63.43 -26.87 -11.48
N ASP A 799 62.43 -27.37 -12.21
CA ASP A 799 62.41 -28.73 -12.78
C ASP A 799 62.50 -28.65 -14.31
N ASP A 800 63.55 -29.24 -14.89
CA ASP A 800 63.81 -29.14 -16.33
C ASP A 800 62.77 -29.90 -17.17
N GLY A 801 62.21 -30.99 -16.63
CA GLY A 801 61.12 -31.72 -17.26
C GLY A 801 59.84 -30.89 -17.36
N LEU A 802 59.48 -30.16 -16.31
CA LEU A 802 58.36 -29.22 -16.29
C LEU A 802 58.57 -28.09 -17.29
N ARG A 803 59.73 -27.44 -17.28
CA ARG A 803 60.04 -26.33 -18.19
C ARG A 803 60.01 -26.75 -19.65
N SER A 804 60.60 -27.90 -19.96
CA SER A 804 60.55 -28.49 -21.31
C SER A 804 59.11 -28.84 -21.69
N GLY A 805 58.34 -29.41 -20.76
CA GLY A 805 56.91 -29.69 -20.95
C GLY A 805 56.08 -28.44 -21.24
N ILE A 806 56.32 -27.33 -20.53
CA ILE A 806 55.63 -26.05 -20.75
C ILE A 806 55.97 -25.46 -22.13
N VAL A 807 57.27 -25.43 -22.50
CA VAL A 807 57.71 -24.95 -23.82
C VAL A 807 57.04 -25.77 -24.93
N ASN A 808 57.06 -27.10 -24.81
CA ASN A 808 56.44 -28.00 -25.77
C ASN A 808 54.92 -27.83 -25.83
N ALA A 809 54.25 -27.64 -24.68
CA ALA A 809 52.82 -27.41 -24.60
C ALA A 809 52.42 -26.14 -25.36
N ILE A 810 53.06 -25.01 -25.09
CA ILE A 810 52.76 -23.73 -25.76
C ILE A 810 53.11 -23.82 -27.26
N ALA A 811 54.27 -24.40 -27.61
CA ALA A 811 54.68 -24.54 -29.01
C ALA A 811 53.70 -25.41 -29.82
N SER A 812 53.17 -26.49 -29.25
CA SER A 812 52.22 -27.39 -29.94
C SER A 812 50.93 -26.69 -30.37
N VAL A 813 50.45 -25.69 -29.61
CA VAL A 813 49.25 -24.91 -29.95
C VAL A 813 49.48 -24.05 -31.19
N VAL A 814 50.69 -23.52 -31.37
CA VAL A 814 51.09 -22.70 -32.52
C VAL A 814 51.03 -23.49 -33.83
N TYR A 815 51.41 -24.77 -33.80
CA TYR A 815 51.43 -25.63 -35.00
C TYR A 815 50.04 -26.00 -35.53
N HIS A 816 49.00 -25.95 -34.68
CA HIS A 816 47.65 -26.44 -35.02
C HIS A 816 46.62 -25.34 -35.33
N GLY A 817 46.96 -24.04 -35.23
CA GLY A 817 45.99 -22.94 -35.25
C GLY A 817 46.19 -21.85 -36.33
N SER A 818 46.78 -22.20 -37.47
CA SER A 818 47.15 -21.25 -38.53
C SER A 818 45.97 -20.46 -39.15
N ASP A 819 44.72 -20.89 -38.97
CA ASP A 819 43.58 -20.35 -39.74
C ASP A 819 42.84 -19.18 -39.06
N ARG A 820 42.93 -19.02 -37.72
CA ARG A 820 42.09 -18.05 -36.98
C ARG A 820 42.61 -16.61 -37.00
N HIS A 821 43.90 -16.41 -37.20
CA HIS A 821 44.51 -15.07 -37.29
C HIS A 821 45.42 -14.97 -38.53
N PRO A 822 44.88 -14.54 -39.69
CA PRO A 822 45.63 -14.37 -40.93
C PRO A 822 46.82 -13.41 -40.81
N GLN A 823 46.80 -12.52 -39.81
CA GLN A 823 47.83 -11.51 -39.54
C GLN A 823 48.80 -11.89 -38.39
N GLY A 824 48.70 -13.12 -37.86
CA GLY A 824 49.49 -13.61 -36.72
C GLY A 824 48.82 -13.40 -35.34
N PRO A 825 49.38 -13.99 -34.26
CA PRO A 825 48.76 -13.95 -32.93
C PRO A 825 48.71 -12.51 -32.35
N PRO A 826 47.64 -12.15 -31.62
CA PRO A 826 47.50 -10.91 -30.85
C PRO A 826 48.70 -10.57 -29.96
N ASP A 827 49.00 -9.28 -29.84
CA ASP A 827 50.15 -8.78 -29.06
C ASP A 827 50.13 -9.22 -27.59
N SER A 828 48.95 -9.49 -27.02
CA SER A 828 48.78 -9.94 -25.63
C SER A 828 49.42 -11.29 -25.33
N TYR A 829 49.54 -12.20 -26.32
CA TYR A 829 50.20 -13.49 -26.13
C TYR A 829 51.21 -13.88 -27.21
N ARG A 830 51.41 -13.02 -28.21
CA ARG A 830 52.44 -13.15 -29.24
C ARG A 830 53.84 -13.45 -28.68
N PRO A 831 54.32 -12.80 -27.59
CA PRO A 831 55.64 -13.11 -27.02
C PRO A 831 55.77 -14.57 -26.55
N TYR A 832 54.69 -15.17 -26.04
CA TYR A 832 54.68 -16.57 -25.61
C TYR A 832 54.73 -17.53 -26.78
N PHE A 833 54.01 -17.23 -27.87
CA PHE A 833 53.96 -18.10 -29.06
C PHE A 833 55.24 -18.00 -29.91
N ALA A 834 55.93 -16.86 -29.84
CA ALA A 834 57.22 -16.66 -30.47
C ALA A 834 58.37 -17.35 -29.73
N ALA A 835 58.19 -17.72 -28.45
CA ALA A 835 59.21 -18.38 -27.66
C ALA A 835 59.61 -19.74 -28.26
N ARG A 836 60.92 -20.01 -28.29
CA ARG A 836 61.49 -21.31 -28.70
C ARG A 836 62.28 -21.96 -27.58
N ARG A 837 62.68 -21.18 -26.59
CA ARG A 837 63.41 -21.63 -25.40
C ARG A 837 62.72 -21.13 -24.14
N TRP A 838 63.03 -21.77 -23.01
CA TRP A 838 62.55 -21.36 -21.69
C TRP A 838 62.92 -19.90 -21.34
N SER A 839 64.11 -19.45 -21.76
CA SER A 839 64.56 -18.07 -21.57
C SER A 839 63.61 -17.02 -22.15
N ASP A 840 62.97 -17.35 -23.27
CA ASP A 840 62.10 -16.45 -24.01
C ASP A 840 60.75 -16.33 -23.31
N LEU A 841 60.20 -17.45 -22.81
CA LEU A 841 58.98 -17.45 -21.96
C LEU A 841 59.20 -16.68 -20.66
N ALA A 842 60.37 -16.86 -20.03
CA ALA A 842 60.74 -16.12 -18.83
C ALA A 842 60.79 -14.61 -19.07
N HIS A 843 61.35 -14.17 -20.21
CA HIS A 843 61.36 -12.76 -20.62
C HIS A 843 59.95 -12.25 -20.93
N ALA A 844 59.12 -13.03 -21.62
CA ALA A 844 57.74 -12.64 -21.96
C ALA A 844 56.94 -12.26 -20.69
N VAL A 845 57.00 -13.07 -19.64
CA VAL A 845 56.34 -12.78 -18.35
C VAL A 845 56.87 -11.48 -17.71
N GLN A 846 58.17 -11.24 -17.78
CA GLN A 846 58.81 -10.07 -17.16
C GLN A 846 58.58 -8.77 -17.95
N SER A 847 58.40 -8.87 -19.28
CA SER A 847 58.12 -7.72 -20.14
C SER A 847 56.69 -7.18 -20.01
N ASP A 848 55.72 -8.00 -19.58
CA ASP A 848 54.29 -7.63 -19.46
C ASP A 848 53.91 -7.04 -18.08
N SER A 849 54.92 -6.64 -17.29
CA SER A 849 54.79 -6.23 -15.87
C SER A 849 54.24 -4.82 -15.61
N THR A 850 53.78 -4.09 -16.63
CA THR A 850 53.47 -2.64 -16.54
C THR A 850 52.10 -2.30 -15.93
N SER A 851 51.40 -3.25 -15.31
CA SER A 851 50.08 -3.02 -14.69
C SER A 851 50.18 -2.24 -13.37
N SER A 852 49.30 -1.23 -13.19
CA SER A 852 49.18 -0.48 -11.94
C SER A 852 48.58 -1.30 -10.79
N PHE A 853 47.61 -2.17 -11.09
CA PHE A 853 46.86 -2.95 -10.09
C PHE A 853 47.61 -4.19 -9.60
N ASN A 854 48.26 -4.90 -10.51
CA ASN A 854 48.93 -6.17 -10.23
C ASN A 854 50.39 -6.08 -10.65
N LYS A 855 51.24 -5.62 -9.73
CA LYS A 855 52.69 -5.64 -9.93
C LYS A 855 53.21 -7.07 -9.73
N LEU A 856 54.17 -7.49 -10.56
CA LEU A 856 54.94 -8.71 -10.30
C LEU A 856 55.91 -8.42 -9.15
N ILE A 857 55.86 -9.27 -8.12
CA ILE A 857 56.69 -9.14 -6.92
C ILE A 857 57.69 -10.27 -6.86
N ARG A 858 58.95 -9.92 -6.58
CA ARG A 858 60.00 -10.86 -6.20
C ARG A 858 60.26 -10.77 -4.71
N PHE A 859 60.04 -11.88 -4.02
CA PHE A 859 60.30 -11.99 -2.60
C PHE A 859 61.79 -12.15 -2.31
N HIS A 860 62.34 -11.31 -1.45
CA HIS A 860 63.73 -11.36 -1.02
C HIS A 860 63.81 -11.49 0.50
N SER A 861 64.30 -12.63 0.99
CA SER A 861 64.63 -12.77 2.42
C SER A 861 65.82 -11.90 2.80
N ASP A 862 65.68 -11.12 3.87
CA ASP A 862 66.73 -10.26 4.41
C ASP A 862 67.96 -11.06 4.90
N ALA A 863 67.77 -12.34 5.22
CA ALA A 863 68.84 -13.26 5.60
C ALA A 863 69.82 -13.61 4.45
N VAL A 864 69.55 -13.17 3.21
CA VAL A 864 70.40 -13.43 2.03
C VAL A 864 71.00 -12.12 1.52
N ALA A 865 72.32 -12.12 1.32
CA ALA A 865 73.08 -10.98 0.81
C ALA A 865 72.46 -10.37 -0.46
N GLN A 866 72.44 -9.05 -0.53
CA GLN A 866 71.73 -8.31 -1.57
C GLN A 866 72.47 -8.39 -2.92
N PRO A 867 71.79 -8.77 -4.03
CA PRO A 867 72.35 -8.58 -5.37
C PRO A 867 72.25 -7.10 -5.79
N LEU A 868 73.23 -6.63 -6.58
CA LEU A 868 73.44 -5.22 -6.98
C LEU A 868 72.47 -4.67 -8.05
N VAL A 869 71.64 -5.50 -8.68
CA VAL A 869 70.85 -5.11 -9.88
C VAL A 869 69.36 -5.37 -9.69
N GLU A 870 68.55 -4.32 -9.75
CA GLU A 870 67.10 -4.41 -9.87
C GLU A 870 66.71 -4.72 -11.31
N LEU A 871 65.85 -5.73 -11.50
CA LEU A 871 65.34 -6.09 -12.82
C LEU A 871 64.19 -5.13 -13.21
N PRO A 872 64.21 -4.52 -14.41
CA PRO A 872 63.14 -3.64 -14.88
C PRO A 872 61.78 -4.35 -14.85
N GLY A 873 60.75 -3.70 -14.29
CA GLY A 873 59.38 -4.23 -14.23
C GLY A 873 59.08 -5.16 -13.05
N LEU A 874 60.07 -5.55 -12.25
CA LEU A 874 59.88 -6.45 -11.10
C LEU A 874 60.04 -5.70 -9.77
N HIS A 875 58.97 -5.65 -8.97
CA HIS A 875 59.05 -5.01 -7.66
C HIS A 875 59.66 -5.96 -6.63
N ARG A 876 60.75 -5.55 -5.99
CA ARG A 876 61.40 -6.34 -4.93
C ARG A 876 60.71 -6.08 -3.59
N LEU A 877 60.24 -7.15 -2.93
CA LEU A 877 59.68 -7.08 -1.58
C LEU A 877 60.62 -7.81 -0.61
N VAL A 878 61.22 -7.05 0.31
CA VAL A 878 62.14 -7.57 1.32
C VAL A 878 61.34 -7.98 2.55
N TYR A 879 61.55 -9.20 3.07
CA TYR A 879 60.86 -9.71 4.25
C TYR A 879 61.83 -10.40 5.22
N ASN A 880 61.50 -10.30 6.52
CA ASN A 880 62.28 -10.91 7.61
C ASN A 880 61.68 -12.26 8.00
N ARG A 881 60.37 -12.27 8.29
CA ARG A 881 59.59 -13.48 8.57
C ARG A 881 58.54 -13.69 7.49
N LEU A 882 58.14 -14.95 7.30
CA LEU A 882 57.08 -15.28 6.35
C LEU A 882 55.75 -14.60 6.74
N ASP A 883 55.47 -14.48 8.04
CA ASP A 883 54.24 -13.87 8.55
C ASP A 883 54.14 -12.36 8.28
N ASP A 884 55.27 -11.69 7.96
CA ASP A 884 55.29 -10.27 7.63
C ASP A 884 54.76 -9.99 6.20
N ILE A 885 54.82 -11.02 5.33
CA ILE A 885 54.54 -10.87 3.89
C ILE A 885 53.15 -10.29 3.59
N PRO A 886 52.04 -10.73 4.22
CA PRO A 886 50.72 -10.14 3.98
C PRO A 886 50.67 -8.63 4.26
N ASN A 887 51.26 -8.18 5.37
CA ASN A 887 51.27 -6.78 5.76
C ASN A 887 52.15 -5.94 4.82
N LEU A 888 53.26 -6.50 4.34
CA LEU A 888 54.13 -5.85 3.36
C LEU A 888 53.47 -5.75 1.97
N LEU A 889 52.61 -6.72 1.63
CA LEU A 889 51.82 -6.70 0.39
C LEU A 889 50.62 -5.75 0.47
N ASP A 890 50.11 -5.47 1.66
CA ASP A 890 48.95 -4.58 1.90
C ASP A 890 49.28 -3.50 2.95
N PRO A 891 50.18 -2.55 2.65
CA PRO A 891 50.58 -1.53 3.62
C PRO A 891 49.42 -0.60 4.05
N GLY A 892 48.37 -0.50 3.23
CA GLY A 892 47.15 0.25 3.55
C GLY A 892 46.11 -0.55 4.33
N HIS A 893 46.36 -1.84 4.60
CA HIS A 893 45.42 -2.78 5.21
C HIS A 893 44.05 -2.81 4.51
N GLN A 894 43.97 -2.51 3.21
CA GLN A 894 42.71 -2.42 2.46
C GLN A 894 42.01 -3.77 2.40
N PHE A 895 42.76 -4.83 2.08
CA PHE A 895 42.24 -6.19 1.99
C PHE A 895 41.90 -6.75 3.38
N GLN A 896 42.68 -6.37 4.40
CA GLN A 896 42.40 -6.77 5.78
C GLN A 896 41.12 -6.11 6.31
N ARG A 897 40.93 -4.80 6.10
CA ARG A 897 39.69 -4.08 6.46
C ARG A 897 38.47 -4.67 5.76
N LEU A 898 38.60 -5.02 4.48
CA LEU A 898 37.54 -5.71 3.76
C LEU A 898 37.18 -7.03 4.43
N LYS A 899 38.16 -7.85 4.84
CA LYS A 899 37.88 -9.08 5.61
C LYS A 899 37.24 -8.81 6.97
N GLU A 900 37.53 -7.69 7.62
CA GLU A 900 36.93 -7.30 8.90
C GLU A 900 35.46 -6.88 8.75
N ILE A 901 35.14 -6.06 7.74
CA ILE A 901 33.76 -5.63 7.42
C ILE A 901 32.86 -6.82 7.08
N VAL A 902 33.44 -7.84 6.47
CA VAL A 902 32.71 -9.01 5.95
C VAL A 902 32.52 -10.11 7.02
N LYS A 903 33.30 -10.07 8.12
CA LYS A 903 33.08 -10.96 9.27
C LYS A 903 31.78 -10.59 9.99
N PRO A 904 30.98 -11.58 10.45
CA PRO A 904 29.76 -11.28 11.17
C PRO A 904 30.06 -10.55 12.49
N PHE A 905 29.25 -9.53 12.78
CA PHE A 905 29.15 -8.90 14.08
C PHE A 905 28.68 -9.94 15.11
N THR A 906 29.61 -10.64 15.77
CA THR A 906 29.29 -11.47 16.93
C THR A 906 29.35 -10.59 18.16
N GLY A 907 28.21 -10.04 18.57
CA GLY A 907 28.09 -9.40 19.88
C GLY A 907 27.01 -8.34 19.94
N ASN A 908 26.09 -8.51 20.89
CA ASN A 908 25.27 -7.46 21.46
C ASN A 908 26.15 -6.25 21.82
N ALA A 909 26.18 -5.25 20.95
CA ALA A 909 26.70 -3.94 21.27
C ALA A 909 25.62 -2.94 20.88
N SER A 910 24.93 -2.43 21.88
CA SER A 910 24.22 -1.17 21.81
C SER A 910 25.12 -0.13 21.15
N VAL A 911 24.62 0.52 20.10
CA VAL A 911 25.25 1.67 19.48
C VAL A 911 25.27 2.80 20.52
N SER A 912 26.38 2.95 21.24
CA SER A 912 26.67 4.17 21.99
C SER A 912 27.48 5.11 21.12
N ALA A 913 26.84 6.20 20.72
CA ALA A 913 27.48 7.37 20.16
C ALA A 913 28.53 7.93 21.15
N ALA A 914 29.66 8.36 20.61
CA ALA A 914 30.74 8.95 21.38
C ALA A 914 30.33 10.30 21.99
N GLY A 915 30.61 10.45 23.30
CA GLY A 915 31.07 11.71 23.88
C GLY A 915 30.07 12.55 24.68
N THR A 916 29.84 12.22 25.96
CA THR A 916 29.78 13.24 27.03
C THR A 916 30.23 12.61 28.34
N THR A 917 31.26 13.19 28.95
CA THR A 917 31.88 12.82 30.22
C THR A 917 31.15 13.43 31.41
N VAL A 918 30.74 12.64 32.43
CA VAL A 918 30.75 12.99 33.88
C VAL A 918 30.83 11.68 34.71
N PRO A 919 31.61 11.59 35.81
CA PRO A 919 32.01 10.32 36.43
C PRO A 919 31.16 9.83 37.62
N ASN A 920 31.26 8.51 37.84
CA ASN A 920 31.18 7.75 39.10
C ASN A 920 29.92 7.82 39.97
N THR A 921 29.29 6.67 40.21
CA THR A 921 29.39 5.99 41.52
C THR A 921 29.03 4.51 41.43
N ALA A 922 29.77 3.70 42.19
CA ALA A 922 29.60 2.27 42.41
C ALA A 922 28.24 1.98 43.09
N HIS A 923 27.67 0.77 43.15
CA HIS A 923 28.23 -0.49 43.62
C HIS A 923 27.06 -1.50 43.67
N ILE A 924 27.37 -2.80 43.54
CA ILE A 924 26.73 -3.99 44.18
C ILE A 924 26.30 -5.10 43.21
N LYS A 925 27.07 -6.19 43.36
CA LYS A 925 26.89 -7.57 42.92
C LYS A 925 25.57 -8.17 43.43
N ILE A 926 25.09 -9.23 42.80
CA ILE A 926 24.83 -10.52 43.48
C ILE A 926 24.94 -11.64 42.44
N GLU A 927 25.73 -12.64 42.83
CA GLU A 927 25.95 -13.91 42.14
C GLU A 927 24.81 -14.92 42.38
N ASN A 928 24.77 -15.91 41.50
CA ASN A 928 24.05 -17.19 41.56
C ASN A 928 23.94 -17.81 42.96
N ASP A 929 22.85 -18.55 43.24
CA ASP A 929 22.93 -20.02 43.31
C ASP A 929 21.55 -20.73 43.28
N SER A 930 21.62 -21.99 42.86
CA SER A 930 20.76 -23.20 42.95
C SER A 930 19.61 -23.22 43.99
N SER A 931 18.57 -24.06 43.95
CA SER A 931 18.44 -25.48 43.58
C SER A 931 16.95 -25.88 43.45
N ALA A 932 16.75 -27.11 42.96
CA ALA A 932 15.48 -27.79 42.64
C ALA A 932 14.44 -27.90 43.77
N ASP A 933 13.16 -28.06 43.37
CA ASP A 933 12.32 -29.10 43.96
C ASP A 933 11.22 -29.58 42.99
N SER A 934 11.00 -30.89 43.03
CA SER A 934 10.10 -31.68 42.20
C SER A 934 8.86 -32.07 42.99
N ALA A 935 7.67 -31.88 42.44
CA ALA A 935 6.49 -32.67 42.82
C ALA A 935 5.53 -32.83 41.63
N ALA A 936 5.42 -34.06 41.14
CA ALA A 936 4.42 -34.51 40.19
C ALA A 936 3.09 -34.82 40.91
N HIS A 937 1.94 -34.62 40.23
CA HIS A 937 0.83 -35.60 40.06
C HIS A 937 -0.41 -34.99 39.37
N PRO A 938 -1.33 -35.80 38.79
CA PRO A 938 -1.72 -35.73 37.38
C PRO A 938 -3.16 -35.25 37.15
N ILE A 939 -3.48 -34.80 35.91
CA ILE A 939 -4.85 -34.58 35.48
C ILE A 939 -5.14 -35.50 34.30
N LYS A 940 -6.21 -36.28 34.49
CA LYS A 940 -6.76 -37.32 33.63
C LYS A 940 -7.14 -36.79 32.25
N GLU A 941 -6.73 -37.55 31.24
CA GLU A 941 -7.31 -37.54 29.89
C GLU A 941 -8.72 -38.16 29.97
N ASP A 942 -9.69 -37.53 29.31
CA ASP A 942 -10.96 -38.16 28.97
C ASP A 942 -11.08 -38.14 27.45
N ASP A 943 -11.18 -39.35 26.91
CA ASP A 943 -11.20 -39.69 25.50
C ASP A 943 -12.54 -39.30 24.87
N THR A 944 -12.50 -38.58 23.75
CA THR A 944 -13.54 -38.70 22.72
C THR A 944 -12.85 -38.89 21.38
N VAL A 945 -12.90 -40.14 20.92
CA VAL A 945 -12.50 -40.61 19.61
C VAL A 945 -13.54 -40.14 18.60
N ASP A 946 -13.12 -39.44 17.55
CA ASP A 946 -13.87 -39.39 16.31
C ASP A 946 -12.94 -39.65 15.13
N VAL A 947 -13.45 -40.48 14.23
CA VAL A 947 -12.78 -41.39 13.31
C VAL A 947 -12.24 -40.71 12.04
N ASP A 948 -11.14 -41.26 11.53
CA ASP A 948 -10.39 -40.92 10.32
C ASP A 948 -11.19 -40.88 9.00
N ILE A 949 -10.73 -40.05 8.05
CA ILE A 949 -10.76 -40.36 6.62
C ILE A 949 -9.41 -39.93 6.00
N ASP A 950 -8.69 -40.94 5.51
CA ASP A 950 -7.41 -40.90 4.81
C ASP A 950 -7.43 -40.15 3.45
N ALA A 951 -6.27 -39.63 3.04
CA ALA A 951 -5.84 -39.62 1.64
C ALA A 951 -4.30 -39.42 1.51
N ASP A 952 -3.64 -40.53 1.16
CA ASP A 952 -2.46 -40.72 0.30
C ASP A 952 -1.11 -40.00 0.59
N GLU A 953 -0.18 -40.77 1.17
CA GLU A 953 1.27 -40.57 1.01
C GLU A 953 1.92 -41.91 0.56
N PRO A 954 2.66 -41.98 -0.56
CA PRO A 954 3.29 -43.22 -0.98
C PRO A 954 4.60 -43.50 -0.22
N PRO A 955 4.93 -44.79 0.05
CA PRO A 955 5.97 -45.18 0.99
C PRO A 955 7.31 -45.44 0.29
N TYR A 956 8.42 -44.94 0.84
CA TYR A 956 9.75 -45.45 0.51
C TYR A 956 10.64 -45.59 1.75
N ALA A 957 10.71 -46.86 2.19
CA ALA A 957 11.82 -47.64 2.75
C ALA A 957 12.98 -46.93 3.48
N HIS A 958 13.09 -47.29 4.77
CA HIS A 958 14.32 -47.38 5.55
C HIS A 958 15.44 -48.14 4.81
N PHE A 959 16.66 -47.61 4.79
CA PHE A 959 17.86 -48.28 5.32
C PHE A 959 19.08 -47.35 5.39
N ALA A 960 19.90 -47.61 6.42
CA ALA A 960 21.26 -47.17 6.70
C ALA A 960 21.47 -45.75 7.30
N ALA A 961 21.34 -45.74 8.63
CA ALA A 961 21.95 -44.80 9.54
C ALA A 961 23.48 -44.71 9.36
N ASN A 962 24.03 -43.49 9.34
CA ASN A 962 24.98 -43.05 10.36
C ASN A 962 25.31 -41.54 10.29
N ARG A 963 25.05 -40.88 11.43
CA ARG A 963 25.66 -39.68 12.01
C ARG A 963 25.44 -38.31 11.35
N ALA A 964 24.34 -37.67 11.76
CA ALA A 964 24.35 -36.25 12.12
C ALA A 964 24.02 -36.14 13.62
N THR A 965 25.05 -36.11 14.47
CA THR A 965 24.87 -35.65 15.86
C THR A 965 24.67 -34.15 15.84
N GLY A 966 23.47 -33.69 16.22
CA GLY A 966 23.24 -32.25 16.39
C GLY A 966 21.80 -31.77 16.52
N ILE A 967 20.80 -32.65 16.60
CA ILE A 967 19.43 -32.26 16.95
C ILE A 967 18.95 -33.22 18.03
N SER A 968 18.55 -32.69 19.18
CA SER A 968 17.90 -33.47 20.24
C SER A 968 16.46 -33.77 19.80
N ASP A 969 15.99 -35.00 20.01
CA ASP A 969 14.58 -35.38 19.78
C ASP A 969 13.59 -34.43 20.50
N SER A 970 14.02 -33.78 21.58
CA SER A 970 13.26 -32.74 22.28
C SER A 970 13.01 -31.49 21.43
N GLN A 971 13.96 -31.08 20.59
CA GLN A 971 13.86 -29.91 19.72
C GLN A 971 12.93 -30.19 18.54
N GLU A 972 12.98 -31.40 17.99
CA GLU A 972 12.06 -31.81 16.93
C GLU A 972 10.61 -31.91 17.45
N GLN A 973 10.40 -32.46 18.65
CA GLN A 973 9.08 -32.45 19.29
C GLN A 973 8.59 -31.04 19.63
N ALA A 974 9.47 -30.17 20.13
CA ALA A 974 9.12 -28.78 20.42
C ALA A 974 8.71 -28.03 19.13
N ALA A 975 9.45 -28.20 18.04
CA ALA A 975 9.12 -27.61 16.74
C ALA A 975 7.78 -28.11 16.20
N ARG A 976 7.48 -29.41 16.33
CA ARG A 976 6.17 -29.98 15.94
C ARG A 976 5.02 -29.42 16.79
N ARG A 977 5.22 -29.25 18.11
CA ARG A 977 4.21 -28.64 19.01
C ARG A 977 3.94 -27.18 18.65
N ILE A 978 5.00 -26.39 18.40
CA ILE A 978 4.88 -24.99 17.97
C ILE A 978 4.18 -24.92 16.60
N GLN A 979 4.53 -25.79 15.66
CA GLN A 979 3.92 -25.82 14.33
C GLN A 979 2.42 -26.19 14.41
N LYS A 980 2.04 -27.15 15.26
CA LYS A 980 0.62 -27.53 15.47
C LYS A 980 -0.16 -26.39 16.11
N ALA A 981 0.39 -25.73 17.13
CA ALA A 981 -0.21 -24.57 17.77
C ALA A 981 -0.36 -23.38 16.80
N ALA A 982 0.67 -23.09 16.00
CA ALA A 982 0.64 -22.04 14.99
C ALA A 982 -0.39 -22.33 13.88
N ARG A 983 -0.49 -23.58 13.40
CA ARG A 983 -1.51 -24.00 12.43
C ARG A 983 -2.92 -23.89 12.99
N GLN A 984 -3.13 -24.24 14.27
CA GLN A 984 -4.42 -24.13 14.93
C GLN A 984 -4.80 -22.66 15.19
N MET A 985 -3.83 -21.81 15.55
CA MET A 985 -4.00 -20.37 15.64
C MET A 985 -4.33 -19.75 14.28
N LEU A 986 -3.63 -20.12 13.21
CA LEU A 986 -3.89 -19.66 11.85
C LEU A 986 -5.28 -20.12 11.34
N ARG A 987 -5.71 -21.35 11.65
CA ARG A 987 -7.08 -21.83 11.36
C ARG A 987 -8.12 -21.01 12.12
N ARG A 988 -7.89 -20.74 13.41
CA ARG A 988 -8.75 -19.85 14.23
C ARG A 988 -8.71 -18.40 13.76
N MET A 989 -7.63 -17.92 13.14
CA MET A 989 -7.54 -16.58 12.56
C MET A 989 -8.22 -16.50 11.19
N LYS A 990 -8.14 -17.55 10.36
CA LYS A 990 -8.84 -17.66 9.08
C LYS A 990 -10.35 -17.86 9.24
N ALA A 991 -10.79 -18.52 10.32
CA ALA A 991 -12.20 -18.70 10.65
C ALA A 991 -12.84 -17.51 11.38
N ARG A 992 -12.11 -16.40 11.59
CA ARG A 992 -12.67 -15.18 12.17
C ARG A 992 -13.51 -14.46 11.12
N PRO A 993 -14.73 -14.00 11.44
CA PRO A 993 -15.41 -13.04 10.61
C PRO A 993 -14.56 -11.77 10.55
N GLN A 994 -14.07 -11.42 9.36
CA GLN A 994 -13.24 -10.23 9.16
C GLN A 994 -14.11 -8.97 9.04
N ASN A 995 -15.32 -9.12 8.49
CA ASN A 995 -16.24 -8.01 8.22
C ASN A 995 -17.66 -8.31 8.69
N GLY A 996 -18.47 -7.26 8.85
CA GLY A 996 -19.90 -7.35 9.08
C GLY A 996 -20.33 -7.59 10.54
N ARG A 997 -21.61 -7.91 10.72
CA ARG A 997 -22.30 -7.99 12.02
C ARG A 997 -21.61 -8.91 13.04
N ALA A 998 -21.08 -10.05 12.60
CA ALA A 998 -20.40 -11.00 13.48
C ALA A 998 -19.04 -10.48 14.00
N ALA A 999 -18.32 -9.68 13.21
CA ALA A 999 -17.06 -9.05 13.62
C ALA A 999 -17.33 -7.92 14.64
N ALA A 1000 -18.35 -7.08 14.39
CA ALA A 1000 -18.78 -6.02 15.31
C ALA A 1000 -19.24 -6.59 16.66
N LEU A 1001 -20.03 -7.68 16.67
CA LEU A 1001 -20.43 -8.36 17.90
C LEU A 1001 -19.22 -8.90 18.67
N GLN A 1002 -18.24 -9.49 17.97
CA GLN A 1002 -17.05 -10.05 18.59
C GLN A 1002 -16.16 -8.97 19.21
N ARG A 1003 -16.08 -7.77 18.59
CA ARG A 1003 -15.43 -6.59 19.15
C ARG A 1003 -16.10 -6.19 20.47
N LEU A 1004 -17.41 -5.93 20.44
CA LEU A 1004 -18.17 -5.49 21.62
C LEU A 1004 -18.06 -6.52 22.75
N PHE A 1005 -18.12 -7.80 22.42
CA PHE A 1005 -17.89 -8.88 23.39
C PHE A 1005 -16.49 -8.85 24.01
N ARG A 1006 -15.43 -8.55 23.24
CA ARG A 1006 -14.06 -8.44 23.79
C ARG A 1006 -13.94 -7.25 24.74
N THR A 1007 -14.51 -6.10 24.38
CA THR A 1007 -14.54 -4.92 25.24
C THR A 1007 -15.27 -5.23 26.55
N CYS A 1008 -16.46 -5.82 26.49
CA CYS A 1008 -17.17 -6.30 27.68
C CYS A 1008 -16.36 -7.37 28.43
N LYS A 1009 -15.62 -8.25 27.75
CA LYS A 1009 -14.83 -9.28 28.43
C LYS A 1009 -13.70 -8.70 29.27
N ALA A 1010 -12.96 -7.72 28.74
CA ALA A 1010 -11.89 -7.03 29.45
C ALA A 1010 -12.42 -6.33 30.71
N GLU A 1011 -13.52 -5.60 30.60
CA GLU A 1011 -14.13 -4.88 31.73
C GLU A 1011 -14.86 -5.80 32.74
N SER A 1012 -15.21 -7.03 32.34
CA SER A 1012 -15.93 -7.97 33.21
C SER A 1012 -15.12 -8.47 34.41
N GLU A 1013 -13.79 -8.35 34.38
CA GLU A 1013 -12.90 -8.77 35.47
C GLU A 1013 -13.10 -7.92 36.74
N HIS A 1014 -13.61 -6.70 36.60
CA HIS A 1014 -13.87 -5.77 37.69
C HIS A 1014 -15.29 -5.84 38.26
N LEU A 1015 -16.16 -6.72 37.74
CA LEU A 1015 -17.55 -6.85 38.19
C LEU A 1015 -17.72 -7.95 39.26
N ALA A 1016 -18.12 -7.55 40.47
CA ALA A 1016 -18.22 -8.45 41.62
C ALA A 1016 -19.41 -9.44 41.58
N LYS A 1017 -20.49 -9.13 40.83
CA LYS A 1017 -21.74 -9.91 40.87
C LYS A 1017 -21.84 -10.89 39.71
N VAL A 1018 -21.71 -12.19 39.99
CA VAL A 1018 -21.73 -13.29 39.00
C VAL A 1018 -23.00 -13.29 38.14
N SER A 1019 -24.16 -13.00 38.72
CA SER A 1019 -25.43 -12.95 37.98
C SER A 1019 -25.55 -11.77 37.01
N TYR A 1020 -24.95 -10.62 37.33
CA TYR A 1020 -24.87 -9.48 36.43
C TYR A 1020 -23.86 -9.73 35.31
N ARG A 1021 -22.73 -10.39 35.64
CA ARG A 1021 -21.68 -10.74 34.68
C ARG A 1021 -22.19 -11.61 33.52
N ALA A 1022 -23.15 -12.50 33.77
CA ALA A 1022 -23.80 -13.30 32.73
C ALA A 1022 -24.63 -12.46 31.75
N ILE A 1023 -25.30 -11.40 32.23
CA ILE A 1023 -26.03 -10.44 31.38
C ILE A 1023 -25.05 -9.54 30.62
N TYR A 1024 -23.99 -9.12 31.30
CA TYR A 1024 -22.95 -8.23 30.78
C TYR A 1024 -22.09 -8.86 29.68
N LEU A 1025 -21.82 -10.17 29.76
CA LEU A 1025 -21.05 -10.90 28.74
C LEU A 1025 -21.91 -11.51 27.63
N GLY A 1026 -23.20 -11.73 27.87
CA GLY A 1026 -24.09 -12.35 26.88
C GLY A 1026 -24.96 -11.30 26.18
N PRO A 1027 -26.14 -10.97 26.72
CA PRO A 1027 -27.08 -10.02 26.11
C PRO A 1027 -26.59 -8.58 25.87
N LEU A 1028 -25.69 -8.02 26.69
CA LEU A 1028 -25.26 -6.62 26.56
C LEU A 1028 -24.51 -6.30 25.24
N PRO A 1029 -23.53 -7.11 24.78
CA PRO A 1029 -22.93 -6.94 23.45
C PRO A 1029 -23.95 -6.87 22.31
N HIS A 1030 -25.05 -7.61 22.40
CA HIS A 1030 -26.13 -7.55 21.41
C HIS A 1030 -26.93 -6.25 21.51
N LEU A 1031 -27.16 -5.71 22.71
CA LEU A 1031 -27.81 -4.41 22.92
C LEU A 1031 -26.97 -3.27 22.33
N LEU A 1032 -25.65 -3.28 22.58
CA LEU A 1032 -24.71 -2.31 22.02
C LEU A 1032 -24.66 -2.37 20.49
N LEU A 1033 -24.71 -3.58 19.92
CA LEU A 1033 -24.75 -3.76 18.47
C LEU A 1033 -26.05 -3.21 17.86
N CYS A 1034 -27.19 -3.42 18.52
CA CYS A 1034 -28.47 -2.83 18.08
C CYS A 1034 -28.41 -1.28 18.10
N LEU A 1035 -27.81 -0.68 19.13
CA LEU A 1035 -27.62 0.77 19.24
C LEU A 1035 -26.69 1.31 18.13
N GLU A 1036 -25.55 0.65 17.87
CA GLU A 1036 -24.64 1.03 16.78
C GLU A 1036 -25.31 0.93 15.40
N TRP A 1037 -26.07 -0.13 15.16
CA TRP A 1037 -26.83 -0.30 13.91
C TRP A 1037 -27.87 0.82 13.71
N MET A 1038 -28.63 1.17 14.77
CA MET A 1038 -29.61 2.26 14.71
C MET A 1038 -28.95 3.60 14.37
N LEU A 1039 -27.81 3.92 14.98
CA LEU A 1039 -27.10 5.16 14.68
C LEU A 1039 -26.64 5.23 13.22
N ASN A 1040 -26.15 4.13 12.66
CA ASN A 1040 -25.72 4.08 11.27
C ASN A 1040 -26.91 4.21 10.30
N LYS A 1041 -28.03 3.52 10.55
CA LYS A 1041 -29.23 3.65 9.72
C LYS A 1041 -29.87 5.04 9.81
N LEU A 1042 -29.89 5.65 10.99
CA LEU A 1042 -30.34 7.04 11.16
C LEU A 1042 -29.50 8.01 10.31
N LYS A 1043 -28.19 7.79 10.21
CA LYS A 1043 -27.31 8.58 9.33
C LYS A 1043 -27.63 8.37 7.85
N GLU A 1044 -27.86 7.12 7.41
CA GLU A 1044 -28.23 6.81 6.02
C GLU A 1044 -29.55 7.48 5.60
N VAL A 1045 -30.59 7.37 6.43
CA VAL A 1045 -31.89 7.99 6.13
C VAL A 1045 -31.81 9.51 6.15
N LYS A 1046 -31.00 10.09 7.06
CA LYS A 1046 -30.71 11.52 7.09
C LYS A 1046 -30.04 11.98 5.79
N ALA A 1047 -29.03 11.25 5.30
CA ALA A 1047 -28.36 11.56 4.03
C ALA A 1047 -29.30 11.45 2.81
N HIS A 1048 -30.22 10.48 2.81
CA HIS A 1048 -31.23 10.35 1.77
C HIS A 1048 -32.29 11.46 1.82
N ALA A 1049 -32.73 11.88 3.02
CA ALA A 1049 -33.65 13.01 3.19
C ALA A 1049 -33.03 14.33 2.69
N LYS A 1050 -31.74 14.57 2.95
CA LYS A 1050 -30.99 15.74 2.45
C LYS A 1050 -31.08 15.87 0.93
N ARG A 1051 -30.82 14.78 0.18
CA ARG A 1051 -30.87 14.77 -1.29
C ARG A 1051 -32.26 15.09 -1.87
N LYS A 1052 -33.33 14.74 -1.16
CA LYS A 1052 -34.70 15.02 -1.61
C LYS A 1052 -35.14 16.44 -1.30
N SER A 1053 -34.62 17.08 -0.26
CA SER A 1053 -35.04 18.42 0.21
C SER A 1053 -34.89 19.55 -0.83
N ASP A 1054 -34.07 19.36 -1.87
CA ASP A 1054 -33.87 20.35 -2.94
C ASP A 1054 -34.96 20.34 -4.02
N GLN A 1055 -35.84 19.34 -4.03
CA GLN A 1055 -36.86 19.14 -5.07
C GLN A 1055 -38.31 19.23 -4.56
N LEU A 1056 -38.51 19.50 -3.27
CA LEU A 1056 -39.82 19.45 -2.62
C LEU A 1056 -40.54 20.81 -2.61
N ASN A 1057 -41.86 20.78 -2.76
CA ASN A 1057 -42.71 21.96 -2.57
C ASN A 1057 -42.82 22.32 -1.07
N LEU A 1058 -43.24 23.55 -0.73
CA LEU A 1058 -43.28 24.05 0.66
C LEU A 1058 -44.03 23.12 1.65
N GLN A 1059 -45.10 22.48 1.19
CA GLN A 1059 -45.89 21.53 1.99
C GLN A 1059 -45.14 20.23 2.27
N GLU A 1060 -44.51 19.65 1.24
CA GLU A 1060 -43.69 18.44 1.37
C GLU A 1060 -42.42 18.73 2.19
N LEU A 1061 -41.93 19.97 2.15
CA LEU A 1061 -40.82 20.45 2.96
C LEU A 1061 -41.19 20.48 4.46
N THR A 1062 -42.41 20.92 4.82
CA THR A 1062 -42.85 20.86 6.22
C THR A 1062 -42.89 19.44 6.77
N GLU A 1063 -43.41 18.49 6.00
CA GLU A 1063 -43.47 17.08 6.39
C GLU A 1063 -42.07 16.47 6.50
N ALA A 1064 -41.16 16.84 5.59
CA ALA A 1064 -39.76 16.43 5.61
C ALA A 1064 -39.02 16.99 6.83
N MET A 1065 -39.22 18.27 7.17
CA MET A 1065 -38.64 18.91 8.35
C MET A 1065 -39.13 18.26 9.65
N GLU A 1066 -40.45 18.04 9.80
CA GLU A 1066 -41.00 17.34 10.96
C GLU A 1066 -40.45 15.92 11.09
N ARG A 1067 -40.21 15.24 9.96
CA ARG A 1067 -39.56 13.92 9.97
C ARG A 1067 -38.09 14.02 10.38
N GLN A 1068 -37.34 15.01 9.90
CA GLN A 1068 -35.94 15.24 10.25
C GLN A 1068 -35.76 15.58 11.74
N THR A 1069 -36.58 16.48 12.30
CA THR A 1069 -36.57 16.83 13.72
C THR A 1069 -36.88 15.60 14.58
N ARG A 1070 -37.88 14.79 14.20
CA ARG A 1070 -38.18 13.52 14.86
C ARG A 1070 -37.01 12.55 14.82
N MET A 1071 -36.38 12.36 13.66
CA MET A 1071 -35.22 11.48 13.51
C MET A 1071 -34.00 11.96 14.33
N ASN A 1072 -33.76 13.26 14.40
CA ASN A 1072 -32.68 13.82 15.22
C ASN A 1072 -32.96 13.67 16.73
N ALA A 1073 -34.22 13.83 17.16
CA ALA A 1073 -34.61 13.56 18.55
C ALA A 1073 -34.38 12.09 18.92
N ILE A 1074 -34.68 11.17 18.00
CA ILE A 1074 -34.42 9.75 18.21
C ILE A 1074 -32.91 9.47 18.21
N ARG A 1075 -32.13 10.07 17.30
CA ARG A 1075 -30.67 9.97 17.29
C ARG A 1075 -30.07 10.39 18.64
N LYS A 1076 -30.46 11.56 19.16
CA LYS A 1076 -30.00 12.08 20.47
C LYS A 1076 -30.33 11.08 21.59
N LYS A 1077 -31.53 10.47 21.58
CA LYS A 1077 -31.90 9.41 22.55
C LYS A 1077 -31.06 8.14 22.40
N VAL A 1078 -30.81 7.67 21.18
CA VAL A 1078 -29.98 6.47 20.93
C VAL A 1078 -28.52 6.70 21.34
N GLU A 1079 -27.97 7.90 21.09
CA GLU A 1079 -26.64 8.31 21.56
C GLU A 1079 -26.56 8.30 23.09
N GLN A 1080 -27.55 8.91 23.77
CA GLN A 1080 -27.63 8.89 25.23
C GLN A 1080 -27.71 7.46 25.79
N TYR A 1081 -28.51 6.58 25.21
CA TYR A 1081 -28.56 5.18 25.66
C TYR A 1081 -27.25 4.44 25.41
N ARG A 1082 -26.57 4.70 24.28
CA ARG A 1082 -25.27 4.11 23.97
C ARG A 1082 -24.19 4.53 24.97
N GLU A 1083 -24.10 5.82 25.28
CA GLU A 1083 -23.16 6.34 26.29
C GLU A 1083 -23.48 5.78 27.69
N LEU A 1084 -24.76 5.67 28.04
CA LEU A 1084 -25.19 5.15 29.33
C LEU A 1084 -24.80 3.68 29.53
N VAL A 1085 -25.03 2.83 28.52
CA VAL A 1085 -24.77 1.37 28.57
C VAL A 1085 -23.45 0.96 27.92
N GLU A 1086 -22.56 1.92 27.64
CA GLU A 1086 -21.24 1.64 27.11
C GLU A 1086 -20.47 0.70 28.05
N ALA A 1087 -19.68 -0.22 27.49
CA ALA A 1087 -19.00 -1.25 28.28
C ALA A 1087 -18.16 -0.67 29.44
N THR A 1088 -17.49 0.47 29.22
CA THR A 1088 -16.64 1.17 30.20
C THR A 1088 -17.41 2.12 31.13
N SER A 1089 -18.73 2.29 30.93
CA SER A 1089 -19.55 3.22 31.69
C SER A 1089 -19.61 2.86 33.17
N SER A 1090 -19.55 3.89 34.03
CA SER A 1090 -19.74 3.76 35.48
C SER A 1090 -21.10 3.18 35.87
N PHE A 1091 -22.06 3.17 34.95
CA PHE A 1091 -23.36 2.51 35.06
C PHE A 1091 -23.23 1.04 35.49
N HIS A 1092 -22.32 0.29 34.85
CA HIS A 1092 -22.19 -1.16 35.11
C HIS A 1092 -21.55 -1.49 36.45
N LYS A 1093 -20.82 -0.56 37.07
CA LYS A 1093 -20.25 -0.73 38.42
C LYS A 1093 -21.34 -0.89 39.49
N ARG A 1094 -22.53 -0.32 39.27
CA ARG A 1094 -23.69 -0.43 40.17
C ARG A 1094 -24.38 -1.79 40.10
N CYS A 1095 -24.15 -2.57 39.04
CA CYS A 1095 -24.73 -3.90 38.82
C CYS A 1095 -26.28 -3.95 38.96
N ASP A 1096 -26.98 -2.86 38.63
CA ASP A 1096 -28.45 -2.79 38.70
C ASP A 1096 -29.09 -3.44 37.47
N THR A 1097 -29.71 -4.60 37.66
CA THR A 1097 -30.39 -5.35 36.60
C THR A 1097 -31.74 -4.74 36.20
N ASN A 1098 -32.40 -4.00 37.10
CA ASN A 1098 -33.70 -3.39 36.84
C ASN A 1098 -33.53 -2.13 35.99
N GLU A 1099 -32.49 -1.34 36.26
CA GLU A 1099 -32.19 -0.16 35.46
C GLU A 1099 -31.73 -0.54 34.04
N LEU A 1100 -30.87 -1.56 33.89
CA LEU A 1100 -30.50 -2.11 32.58
C LEU A 1100 -31.71 -2.69 31.84
N ARG A 1101 -32.64 -3.32 32.56
CA ARG A 1101 -33.90 -3.80 31.99
C ARG A 1101 -34.77 -2.66 31.47
N ARG A 1102 -34.85 -1.55 32.20
CA ARG A 1102 -35.59 -0.35 31.77
C ARG A 1102 -35.03 0.17 30.45
N VAL A 1103 -33.70 0.38 30.38
CA VAL A 1103 -33.03 0.87 29.16
C VAL A 1103 -33.22 -0.11 27.98
N ALA A 1104 -33.03 -1.41 28.20
CA ALA A 1104 -33.24 -2.43 27.16
C ALA A 1104 -34.70 -2.50 26.68
N SER A 1105 -35.67 -2.26 27.57
CA SER A 1105 -37.10 -2.19 27.22
C SER A 1105 -37.42 -0.94 26.40
N GLU A 1106 -36.85 0.21 26.76
CA GLU A 1106 -37.02 1.47 26.03
C GLU A 1106 -36.40 1.38 24.62
N VAL A 1107 -35.21 0.78 24.48
CA VAL A 1107 -34.58 0.51 23.18
C VAL A 1107 -35.42 -0.46 22.33
N TYR A 1108 -35.97 -1.51 22.95
CA TYR A 1108 -36.86 -2.44 22.26
C TYR A 1108 -38.14 -1.76 21.77
N ALA A 1109 -38.78 -0.96 22.61
CA ALA A 1109 -39.97 -0.19 22.24
C ALA A 1109 -39.70 0.80 21.11
N LEU A 1110 -38.54 1.46 21.14
CA LEU A 1110 -38.11 2.38 20.09
C LEU A 1110 -37.94 1.67 18.73
N MET A 1111 -37.31 0.49 18.72
CA MET A 1111 -37.09 -0.31 17.51
C MET A 1111 -38.35 -1.01 16.97
N THR A 1112 -39.38 -1.16 17.79
CA THR A 1112 -40.65 -1.84 17.41
C THR A 1112 -41.81 -0.88 17.23
N SER A 1113 -41.59 0.43 17.42
CA SER A 1113 -42.59 1.45 17.19
C SER A 1113 -42.84 1.67 15.69
N ASP A 1114 -44.10 1.92 15.33
CA ASP A 1114 -44.50 2.33 13.96
C ASP A 1114 -43.84 3.66 13.54
N GLU A 1115 -43.34 4.43 14.51
CA GLU A 1115 -42.60 5.68 14.29
C GLU A 1115 -41.16 5.44 13.78
N PHE A 1116 -40.63 4.22 13.92
CA PHE A 1116 -39.27 3.82 13.54
C PHE A 1116 -39.24 2.81 12.40
N ASP A 1117 -40.05 3.06 11.36
CA ASP A 1117 -40.19 2.19 10.19
C ASP A 1117 -38.99 2.35 9.24
N LEU A 1118 -37.98 1.49 9.43
CA LEU A 1118 -36.78 1.38 8.59
C LEU A 1118 -36.84 0.09 7.75
N PRO A 1119 -36.56 0.14 6.44
CA PRO A 1119 -36.31 -1.06 5.66
C PRO A 1119 -35.14 -1.84 6.27
N GLU A 1120 -35.23 -3.18 6.29
CA GLU A 1120 -34.20 -4.11 6.79
C GLU A 1120 -34.11 -4.32 8.31
N SER A 1121 -35.09 -3.91 9.11
CA SER A 1121 -35.13 -4.19 10.56
C SER A 1121 -35.04 -5.69 10.92
N GLU A 1122 -35.42 -6.57 9.98
CA GLU A 1122 -35.26 -8.02 10.08
C GLU A 1122 -33.79 -8.45 10.25
N GLN A 1123 -32.83 -7.68 9.72
CA GLN A 1123 -31.40 -8.02 9.76
C GLN A 1123 -30.80 -7.97 11.17
N ILE A 1124 -31.36 -7.19 12.11
CA ILE A 1124 -30.90 -7.11 13.51
C ILE A 1124 -31.86 -7.81 14.48
N GLY A 1125 -33.04 -8.23 14.01
CA GLY A 1125 -34.10 -8.81 14.84
C GLY A 1125 -33.69 -10.07 15.63
N GLY A 1126 -32.67 -10.80 15.15
CA GLY A 1126 -32.07 -11.92 15.89
C GLY A 1126 -31.37 -11.48 17.19
N ASP A 1127 -30.58 -10.40 17.14
CA ASP A 1127 -29.89 -9.85 18.32
C ASP A 1127 -30.89 -9.20 19.28
N LEU A 1128 -31.86 -8.47 18.73
CA LEU A 1128 -32.92 -7.85 19.53
C LEU A 1128 -33.74 -8.90 20.30
N LYS A 1129 -33.99 -10.08 19.71
CA LYS A 1129 -34.62 -11.22 20.40
C LYS A 1129 -33.75 -11.79 21.53
N ILE A 1130 -32.42 -11.78 21.39
CA ILE A 1130 -31.49 -12.22 22.44
C ILE A 1130 -31.50 -11.21 23.60
N VAL A 1131 -31.48 -9.91 23.31
CA VAL A 1131 -31.62 -8.83 24.31
C VAL A 1131 -32.95 -8.97 25.05
N TRP A 1132 -34.05 -9.15 24.33
CA TRP A 1132 -35.38 -9.31 24.92
C TRP A 1132 -35.45 -10.54 25.83
N LYS A 1133 -34.98 -11.70 25.37
CA LYS A 1133 -34.99 -12.94 26.17
C LYS A 1133 -34.01 -12.90 27.35
N GLY A 1134 -32.89 -12.19 27.21
CA GLY A 1134 -31.79 -12.19 28.16
C GLY A 1134 -31.86 -11.11 29.24
N ILE A 1135 -32.45 -9.95 28.93
CA ILE A 1135 -32.52 -8.78 29.83
C ILE A 1135 -33.98 -8.45 30.22
N VAL A 1136 -34.88 -8.48 29.24
CA VAL A 1136 -36.25 -7.95 29.39
C VAL A 1136 -37.24 -8.97 29.95
N LYS A 1137 -37.23 -10.21 29.44
CA LYS A 1137 -38.15 -11.27 29.86
C LYS A 1137 -37.81 -11.79 31.25
N GLU A 1138 -38.77 -11.75 32.16
CA GLU A 1138 -38.62 -12.26 33.52
C GLU A 1138 -38.51 -13.80 33.53
N LYS A 1139 -37.45 -14.34 34.12
CA LYS A 1139 -37.29 -15.79 34.28
C LYS A 1139 -38.13 -16.26 35.48
N VAL A 1140 -39.28 -16.85 35.20
CA VAL A 1140 -40.06 -17.59 36.22
C VAL A 1140 -39.24 -18.84 36.60
N SER A 1141 -38.74 -18.91 37.84
CA SER A 1141 -38.01 -20.09 38.31
C SER A 1141 -38.98 -21.27 38.50
N ARG A 1142 -39.07 -22.17 37.52
CA ARG A 1142 -39.61 -23.51 37.79
C ARG A 1142 -38.51 -24.33 38.47
N ARG A 1143 -38.68 -24.60 39.77
CA ARG A 1143 -37.90 -25.64 40.46
C ARG A 1143 -38.27 -26.99 39.82
N PRO A 1144 -37.30 -27.82 39.39
CA PRO A 1144 -37.60 -29.18 38.94
C PRO A 1144 -38.06 -30.01 40.15
N PHE A 1145 -39.18 -30.72 40.01
CA PHE A 1145 -39.62 -31.74 40.97
C PHE A 1145 -38.62 -32.89 40.95
N LEU A 1146 -38.21 -33.35 42.13
CA LEU A 1146 -37.40 -34.54 42.32
C LEU A 1146 -38.22 -35.75 41.85
N ASN A 1147 -37.67 -36.55 40.94
CA ASN A 1147 -38.27 -37.80 40.50
C ASN A 1147 -38.08 -38.84 41.61
N THR A 1148 -39.15 -39.22 42.32
CA THR A 1148 -39.14 -40.21 43.42
C THR A 1148 -39.59 -41.60 42.96
N GLU A 1149 -39.37 -41.96 41.70
CA GLU A 1149 -39.73 -43.29 41.17
C GLU A 1149 -38.56 -44.29 41.08
N ASP A 1150 -37.36 -43.94 41.59
CA ASP A 1150 -36.25 -44.88 41.75
C ASP A 1150 -35.76 -44.91 43.22
N LEU A 1151 -36.63 -45.35 44.13
CA LEU A 1151 -36.27 -45.79 45.49
C LEU A 1151 -36.64 -47.27 45.67
#